data_AF-A0A6A6JN42-F1
#
_entry.id   AF-A0A6A6JN42-F1
#
_cell.length_a   1.000
_cell.length_b   1.000
_cell.length_c   1.000
_cell.angle_alpha   90.00
_cell.angle_beta   90.00
_cell.angle_gamma   90.00
#
_symmetry.space_group_name_H-M   'P 1'
#
loop_
_entity.id
_entity.type
_entity.pdbx_description
1 polymer ?
#
loop_
_entity_poly.entity_id
_entity_poly.type
_entity_poly.pdbx_seq_one_letter_code
_entity_poly.pdbx_strand_id
1 'polypeptide(L)'
;MRKVVVTGLGLVTPLGIGVRRAWQRLLDGECGIVSIAERGERFAALPSRVAGVVPEGARGEGRWNAAEWLRVGDERKMARFAQYAMVASEEALQDAGWSPKAEGELEATGVYMGSGIGSLDDVYDTSVAYENGGYRKVSPLFVPRLLINLAAGHVSMRFGFKGPNHAATTACTTGAHSIGDAARLIQFGDADVMIAGGSESCIHPLAIAGFARARGLATDWNDRPKEASRPFNRDRAGFVIGEGAGVMVLEELEHAKNRGAKIYAHVAGYGLSSDAYHMTAPREDGHGPYLAMKHALRHAGIKPSDVDYVNAHATSTPLGDAAENRAIKRLLLGEEGKSKAADVNISSTKGAVGHLLGAAGSVEAIFTVLGLHHNVLPPTLNLDNPGDPPEDFDCNYVAKVAQEKEIPCKSLQATPPSKLEITRISRDHRNDTPPPAQLACLCRCLDFTYIQRPSPIATFLIVAVHVEDGKPSLIDSLSNKASTYHSRVPYLRKLPFPAIAIIVTLILVNVVVWAVVGVVLHFHTPLLSTALLSYTLGLRHALDADHISAIDLMTRRLIASGQRPVSVGLFFSLGHSTIVIVTSLVVAGTAAAVSSRFDDFERVGGIVGTSVSAAFLTLLGIVNMWILYKLVQQMRRLLLAAEPGSEEQAQQEQGQRQEQEGMHFEGAGVLYHLFHKLFTLIDRPWKMYPLGILFGLGFDTSSEIAILGISSIHAARGTSIWLILVFPVLFTAGMALLDTADGALMMALYTSTQLARDKIAVCYYSIVLTGVTVVVAVAIGVVQFLNLALNVVQPDTDTAGGGGGHGGAFWRGVERLGERWDVVGGAICGAFVLVGGVSVVVYGPWRRRVERGWERKRRRRGEMLGDESEDVEGWRGEAEDGGGDGDGKERDRKINVRPLEREGDTGPVAGRSGIYYYPSNSSIPFPSLALNPIPRFIYELLMLDALSALGTKYAAR
;
A
#
# COMPACT_ATOMS: atom_id res chain seq x y z
N MET A 1 -1.27 11.56 1.64
CA MET A 1 -1.84 10.48 0.80
C MET A 1 -1.85 10.95 -0.65
N ARG A 2 -1.76 10.03 -1.62
CA ARG A 2 -1.84 10.41 -3.04
C ARG A 2 -3.23 10.98 -3.36
N LYS A 3 -3.33 11.95 -4.28
CA LYS A 3 -4.62 12.54 -4.69
C LYS A 3 -5.25 11.66 -5.76
N VAL A 4 -6.57 11.48 -5.73
CA VAL A 4 -7.30 10.55 -6.64
C VAL A 4 -8.31 11.31 -7.48
N VAL A 5 -8.22 11.18 -8.79
CA VAL A 5 -9.11 11.84 -9.75
C VAL A 5 -9.95 10.84 -10.53
N VAL A 6 -11.09 11.31 -11.04
CA VAL A 6 -11.95 10.57 -11.94
C VAL A 6 -11.59 10.96 -13.38
N THR A 7 -11.16 10.01 -14.18
CA THR A 7 -10.70 10.26 -15.57
C THR A 7 -11.60 9.66 -16.64
N GLY A 8 -12.46 8.70 -16.29
CA GLY A 8 -13.44 8.14 -17.22
C GLY A 8 -14.71 7.65 -16.54
N LEU A 9 -15.81 7.66 -17.28
CA LEU A 9 -17.17 7.34 -16.81
C LEU A 9 -17.84 6.34 -17.76
N GLY A 10 -18.62 5.41 -17.23
CA GLY A 10 -19.40 4.45 -18.02
C GLY A 10 -20.73 4.09 -17.35
N LEU A 11 -21.81 4.01 -18.14
CA LEU A 11 -23.17 3.84 -17.63
C LEU A 11 -24.01 2.86 -18.45
N VAL A 12 -24.66 1.93 -17.74
CA VAL A 12 -25.78 1.12 -18.23
C VAL A 12 -26.95 1.37 -17.27
N THR A 13 -28.02 2.01 -17.73
CA THR A 13 -29.13 2.43 -16.84
C THR A 13 -30.49 2.23 -17.49
N PRO A 14 -31.60 2.35 -16.73
CA PRO A 14 -32.95 2.38 -17.30
C PRO A 14 -33.23 3.57 -18.22
N LEU A 15 -32.44 4.64 -18.14
CA LEU A 15 -32.48 5.75 -19.11
C LEU A 15 -31.74 5.41 -20.41
N GLY A 16 -31.06 4.27 -20.48
CA GLY A 16 -30.30 3.80 -21.64
C GLY A 16 -28.83 3.54 -21.30
N ILE A 17 -28.14 2.99 -22.30
CA ILE A 17 -26.71 2.71 -22.26
C ILE A 17 -25.96 3.90 -22.85
N GLY A 18 -24.94 4.34 -22.12
CA GLY A 18 -24.05 5.41 -22.49
C GLY A 18 -24.19 6.64 -21.59
N VAL A 19 -23.06 7.20 -21.13
CA VAL A 19 -23.01 8.31 -20.17
C VAL A 19 -23.74 9.54 -20.68
N ARG A 20 -23.42 9.97 -21.91
CA ARG A 20 -24.04 11.16 -22.53
C ARG A 20 -25.56 11.01 -22.66
N ARG A 21 -26.04 9.81 -23.01
CA ARG A 21 -27.46 9.52 -23.21
C ARG A 21 -28.20 9.53 -21.87
N ALA A 22 -27.69 8.78 -20.90
CA ALA A 22 -28.31 8.70 -19.57
C ALA A 22 -28.35 10.08 -18.90
N TRP A 23 -27.27 10.86 -19.00
CA TRP A 23 -27.20 12.21 -18.45
C TRP A 23 -28.20 13.17 -19.11
N GLN A 24 -28.24 13.23 -20.44
CA GLN A 24 -29.15 14.13 -21.14
C GLN A 24 -30.62 13.81 -20.79
N ARG A 25 -30.99 12.53 -20.81
CA ARG A 25 -32.34 12.08 -20.46
C ARG A 25 -32.71 12.38 -19.02
N LEU A 26 -31.76 12.28 -18.10
CA LEU A 26 -31.96 12.66 -16.70
C LEU A 26 -32.28 14.15 -16.57
N LEU A 27 -31.53 15.02 -17.28
CA LEU A 27 -31.75 16.46 -17.27
C LEU A 27 -33.08 16.86 -17.94
N ASP A 28 -33.46 16.14 -19.00
CA ASP A 28 -34.73 16.33 -19.71
C ASP A 28 -35.94 15.81 -18.91
N GLY A 29 -35.72 15.22 -17.73
CA GLY A 29 -36.75 14.69 -16.84
C GLY A 29 -37.40 13.41 -17.36
N GLU A 30 -36.72 12.65 -18.22
CA GLU A 30 -37.20 11.33 -18.65
C GLU A 30 -37.17 10.33 -17.47
N CYS A 31 -38.07 9.34 -17.52
CA CYS A 31 -38.19 8.31 -16.51
C CYS A 31 -38.10 6.91 -17.16
N GLY A 32 -37.17 6.10 -16.67
CA GLY A 32 -36.94 4.72 -17.11
C GLY A 32 -37.77 3.68 -16.35
N ILE A 33 -38.68 4.10 -15.47
CA ILE A 33 -39.58 3.21 -14.73
C ILE A 33 -40.76 2.82 -15.63
N VAL A 34 -40.98 1.51 -15.75
CA VAL A 34 -42.02 0.91 -16.61
C VAL A 34 -42.85 -0.11 -15.83
N SER A 35 -44.01 -0.46 -16.38
CA SER A 35 -44.77 -1.63 -15.90
C SER A 35 -44.04 -2.92 -16.31
N ILE A 36 -44.01 -3.89 -15.40
CA ILE A 36 -43.48 -5.24 -15.66
C ILE A 36 -44.58 -6.31 -15.63
N ALA A 37 -45.85 -5.91 -15.44
CA ALA A 37 -46.98 -6.84 -15.40
C ALA A 37 -47.09 -7.68 -16.69
N GLU A 38 -46.76 -7.08 -17.83
CA GLU A 38 -46.84 -7.71 -19.16
C GLU A 38 -45.68 -8.68 -19.44
N ARG A 39 -44.67 -8.74 -18.57
CA ARG A 39 -43.51 -9.65 -18.74
C ARG A 39 -43.84 -11.11 -18.41
N GLY A 40 -45.00 -11.38 -17.82
CA GLY A 40 -45.50 -12.74 -17.58
C GLY A 40 -46.41 -12.84 -16.36
N GLU A 41 -47.13 -13.97 -16.25
CA GLU A 41 -48.12 -14.21 -15.18
C GLU A 41 -47.53 -14.07 -13.78
N ARG A 42 -46.28 -14.53 -13.59
CA ARG A 42 -45.58 -14.41 -12.30
C ARG A 42 -45.33 -12.97 -11.88
N PHE A 43 -45.14 -12.05 -12.83
CA PHE A 43 -45.01 -10.62 -12.53
C PHE A 43 -46.38 -9.96 -12.31
N ALA A 44 -47.39 -10.33 -13.11
CA ALA A 44 -48.75 -9.81 -12.98
C ALA A 44 -49.38 -10.11 -11.60
N ALA A 45 -48.99 -11.23 -10.97
CA ALA A 45 -49.45 -11.65 -9.65
C ALA A 45 -48.78 -10.92 -8.46
N LEU A 46 -47.75 -10.10 -8.70
CA LEU A 46 -47.01 -9.44 -7.62
C LEU A 46 -47.70 -8.17 -7.12
N PRO A 47 -47.56 -7.81 -5.83
CA PRO A 47 -48.08 -6.55 -5.30
C PRO A 47 -47.47 -5.31 -5.96
N SER A 48 -46.17 -5.34 -6.26
CA SER A 48 -45.48 -4.30 -7.01
C SER A 48 -45.19 -4.81 -8.42
N ARG A 49 -45.61 -4.04 -9.42
CA ARG A 49 -45.58 -4.38 -10.86
C ARG A 49 -44.86 -3.32 -11.67
N VAL A 50 -43.95 -2.58 -11.04
CA VAL A 50 -43.18 -1.48 -11.65
C VAL A 50 -41.69 -1.67 -11.37
N ALA A 51 -40.85 -1.36 -12.35
CA ALA A 51 -39.38 -1.43 -12.20
C ALA A 51 -38.66 -0.49 -13.17
N GLY A 52 -37.46 -0.05 -12.79
CA GLY A 52 -36.50 0.60 -13.67
C GLY A 52 -35.69 -0.44 -14.44
N VAL A 53 -36.00 -0.67 -15.71
CA VAL A 53 -35.38 -1.75 -16.50
C VAL A 53 -34.47 -1.18 -17.57
N VAL A 54 -33.29 -1.78 -17.76
CA VAL A 54 -32.42 -1.41 -18.89
C VAL A 54 -33.18 -1.70 -20.19
N PRO A 55 -33.37 -0.71 -21.09
CA PRO A 55 -34.24 -0.88 -22.25
C PRO A 55 -33.63 -1.86 -23.25
N GLU A 56 -34.40 -2.87 -23.68
CA GLU A 56 -33.99 -3.87 -24.68
C GLU A 56 -34.08 -3.31 -26.11
N GLY A 57 -33.13 -3.68 -26.98
CA GLY A 57 -33.12 -3.26 -28.39
C GLY A 57 -31.72 -3.07 -28.96
N ALA A 58 -31.63 -2.44 -30.14
CA ALA A 58 -30.38 -2.29 -30.87
C ALA A 58 -29.38 -1.33 -30.17
N ARG A 59 -28.08 -1.62 -30.31
CA ARG A 59 -26.96 -0.84 -29.75
C ARG A 59 -26.96 0.62 -30.25
N GLY A 60 -27.33 0.85 -31.51
CA GLY A 60 -27.40 2.20 -32.10
C GLY A 60 -28.37 3.14 -31.37
N GLU A 61 -29.40 2.59 -30.72
CA GLU A 61 -30.37 3.33 -29.92
C GLU A 61 -29.96 3.47 -28.44
N GLY A 62 -28.79 2.95 -28.06
CA GLY A 62 -28.35 2.86 -26.66
C GLY A 62 -29.20 1.90 -25.84
N ARG A 63 -29.68 0.82 -26.46
CA ARG A 63 -30.49 -0.23 -25.83
C ARG A 63 -29.71 -1.54 -25.74
N TRP A 64 -30.14 -2.42 -24.86
CA TRP A 64 -29.47 -3.67 -24.55
C TRP A 64 -29.76 -4.75 -25.59
N ASN A 65 -28.69 -5.27 -26.18
CA ASN A 65 -28.65 -6.52 -26.93
C ASN A 65 -27.28 -7.15 -26.68
N ALA A 66 -27.25 -8.24 -25.89
CA ALA A 66 -26.01 -8.86 -25.45
C ALA A 66 -25.05 -9.19 -26.63
N ALA A 67 -25.58 -9.64 -27.76
CA ALA A 67 -24.80 -10.01 -28.94
C ALA A 67 -24.13 -8.81 -29.64
N GLU A 68 -24.67 -7.59 -29.49
CA GLU A 68 -24.11 -6.36 -30.10
C GLU A 68 -23.11 -5.64 -29.18
N TRP A 69 -23.22 -5.85 -27.86
CA TRP A 69 -22.36 -5.21 -26.87
C TRP A 69 -21.19 -6.09 -26.41
N LEU A 70 -21.36 -7.41 -26.39
CA LEU A 70 -20.35 -8.35 -25.91
C LEU A 70 -19.64 -9.06 -27.08
N ARG A 71 -18.48 -9.65 -26.79
CA ARG A 71 -17.82 -10.55 -27.74
C ARG A 71 -18.63 -11.84 -27.88
N VAL A 72 -18.52 -12.45 -29.06
CA VAL A 72 -19.17 -13.73 -29.36
C VAL A 72 -18.84 -14.78 -28.29
N GLY A 73 -19.88 -15.32 -27.66
CA GLY A 73 -19.77 -16.35 -26.63
C GLY A 73 -19.57 -15.86 -25.20
N ASP A 74 -19.27 -14.58 -24.96
CA ASP A 74 -19.10 -14.05 -23.60
C ASP A 74 -20.45 -13.91 -22.86
N GLU A 75 -21.54 -13.70 -23.59
CA GLU A 75 -22.92 -13.68 -23.05
C GLU A 75 -23.26 -14.97 -22.27
N ARG A 76 -22.76 -16.13 -22.72
CA ARG A 76 -23.02 -17.43 -22.08
C ARG A 76 -22.16 -17.65 -20.85
N LYS A 77 -21.00 -17.00 -20.79
CA LYS A 77 -20.03 -17.14 -19.69
C LYS A 77 -20.33 -16.22 -18.52
N MET A 78 -20.91 -15.05 -18.79
CA MET A 78 -21.15 -14.03 -17.78
C MET A 78 -22.61 -13.98 -17.37
N ALA A 79 -22.89 -13.87 -16.07
CA ALA A 79 -24.21 -13.48 -15.58
C ALA A 79 -24.56 -12.04 -16.00
N ARG A 80 -25.85 -11.71 -16.04
CA ARG A 80 -26.32 -10.45 -16.62
C ARG A 80 -25.77 -9.20 -15.91
N PHE A 81 -25.64 -9.22 -14.58
CA PHE A 81 -24.99 -8.13 -13.85
C PHE A 81 -23.50 -7.96 -14.27
N ALA A 82 -22.77 -9.06 -14.47
CA ALA A 82 -21.38 -9.00 -14.94
C ALA A 82 -21.28 -8.52 -16.40
N GLN A 83 -22.29 -8.80 -17.23
CA GLN A 83 -22.39 -8.25 -18.58
C GLN A 83 -22.57 -6.72 -18.56
N TYR A 84 -23.47 -6.20 -17.72
CA TYR A 84 -23.64 -4.76 -17.53
C TYR A 84 -22.34 -4.10 -17.05
N ALA A 85 -21.65 -4.72 -16.07
CA ALA A 85 -20.36 -4.25 -15.58
C ALA A 85 -19.29 -4.19 -16.69
N MET A 86 -19.23 -5.20 -17.55
CA MET A 86 -18.29 -5.26 -18.68
C MET A 86 -18.50 -4.12 -19.67
N VAL A 87 -19.76 -3.88 -20.07
CA VAL A 87 -20.11 -2.82 -21.03
C VAL A 87 -19.83 -1.43 -20.45
N ALA A 88 -20.22 -1.19 -19.19
CA ALA A 88 -19.93 0.07 -18.51
C ALA A 88 -18.42 0.28 -18.31
N SER A 89 -17.65 -0.77 -18.01
CA SER A 89 -16.19 -0.67 -17.88
C SER A 89 -15.51 -0.37 -19.20
N GLU A 90 -15.98 -0.96 -20.30
CA GLU A 90 -15.46 -0.67 -21.64
C GLU A 90 -15.72 0.79 -22.04
N GLU A 91 -16.91 1.33 -21.74
CA GLU A 91 -17.20 2.76 -21.93
C GLU A 91 -16.29 3.65 -21.06
N ALA A 92 -16.13 3.33 -19.76
CA ALA A 92 -15.32 4.12 -18.84
C ALA A 92 -13.83 4.14 -19.24
N LEU A 93 -13.29 3.03 -19.70
CA LEU A 93 -11.91 2.93 -20.18
C LEU A 93 -11.71 3.71 -21.50
N GLN A 94 -12.70 3.68 -22.39
CA GLN A 94 -12.68 4.47 -23.63
C GLN A 94 -12.72 5.97 -23.31
N ASP A 95 -13.60 6.40 -22.40
CA ASP A 95 -13.70 7.79 -21.96
C ASP A 95 -12.41 8.27 -21.27
N ALA A 96 -11.78 7.42 -20.46
CA ALA A 96 -10.48 7.72 -19.83
C ALA A 96 -9.30 7.75 -20.82
N GLY A 97 -9.45 7.17 -22.01
CA GLY A 97 -8.34 6.89 -22.92
C GLY A 97 -7.27 5.99 -22.27
N TRP A 98 -7.68 5.03 -21.44
CA TRP A 98 -6.78 4.14 -20.71
C TRP A 98 -6.79 2.73 -21.31
N SER A 99 -5.72 2.35 -21.99
CA SER A 99 -5.56 1.02 -22.60
C SER A 99 -4.12 0.51 -22.47
N PRO A 100 -3.66 0.23 -21.23
CA PRO A 100 -2.26 -0.09 -20.96
C PRO A 100 -1.82 -1.35 -21.70
N LYS A 101 -0.54 -1.38 -22.08
CA LYS A 101 0.10 -2.53 -22.76
C LYS A 101 1.38 -2.96 -22.07
N ALA A 102 2.04 -2.03 -21.37
CA ALA A 102 3.25 -2.35 -20.63
C ALA A 102 2.88 -3.15 -19.37
N GLU A 103 3.69 -4.16 -19.06
CA GLU A 103 3.44 -5.04 -17.92
C GLU A 103 3.30 -4.26 -16.60
N GLY A 104 4.17 -3.27 -16.38
CA GLY A 104 4.11 -2.44 -15.16
C GLY A 104 2.81 -1.62 -15.04
N GLU A 105 2.23 -1.17 -16.16
CA GLU A 105 0.94 -0.45 -16.14
C GLU A 105 -0.22 -1.40 -15.88
N LEU A 106 -0.13 -2.65 -16.39
CA LEU A 106 -1.11 -3.70 -16.09
C LEU A 106 -1.06 -4.09 -14.61
N GLU A 107 0.13 -4.23 -14.04
CA GLU A 107 0.35 -4.47 -12.60
C GLU A 107 -0.13 -3.31 -11.73
N ALA A 108 -0.03 -2.07 -12.22
CA ALA A 108 -0.51 -0.88 -11.53
C ALA A 108 -2.00 -0.57 -11.75
N THR A 109 -2.69 -1.33 -12.62
CA THR A 109 -4.14 -1.15 -12.88
C THR A 109 -4.93 -2.25 -12.19
N GLY A 110 -5.85 -1.88 -11.30
CA GLY A 110 -6.75 -2.80 -10.60
C GLY A 110 -8.22 -2.62 -10.97
N VAL A 111 -9.06 -3.51 -10.43
CA VAL A 111 -10.51 -3.54 -10.63
C VAL A 111 -11.22 -3.73 -9.29
N TYR A 112 -12.20 -2.89 -9.00
CA TYR A 112 -13.06 -2.98 -7.83
C TYR A 112 -14.53 -2.88 -8.24
N MET A 113 -15.17 -4.02 -8.48
CA MET A 113 -16.56 -4.08 -8.97
C MET A 113 -17.44 -4.87 -8.02
N GLY A 114 -18.42 -4.20 -7.41
CA GLY A 114 -19.36 -4.84 -6.49
C GLY A 114 -20.73 -5.13 -7.10
N SER A 115 -21.48 -6.00 -6.42
CA SER A 115 -22.91 -6.25 -6.66
C SER A 115 -23.64 -6.50 -5.34
N GLY A 116 -24.89 -6.07 -5.24
CA GLY A 116 -25.68 -6.20 -4.02
C GLY A 116 -26.13 -7.65 -3.81
N ILE A 117 -26.78 -8.24 -4.81
CA ILE A 117 -27.32 -9.60 -4.73
C ILE A 117 -26.77 -10.56 -5.80
N GLY A 118 -25.99 -10.08 -6.77
CA GLY A 118 -25.40 -10.91 -7.82
C GLY A 118 -26.45 -11.42 -8.81
N SER A 119 -26.36 -12.69 -9.20
CA SER A 119 -27.25 -13.29 -10.20
C SER A 119 -28.32 -14.19 -9.58
N LEU A 120 -29.44 -13.61 -9.14
CA LEU A 120 -30.55 -14.38 -8.57
C LEU A 120 -31.20 -15.32 -9.60
N ASP A 121 -31.27 -14.89 -10.88
CA ASP A 121 -31.84 -15.68 -11.97
C ASP A 121 -31.08 -17.01 -12.13
N ASP A 122 -29.74 -16.95 -12.22
CA ASP A 122 -28.91 -18.14 -12.37
C ASP A 122 -29.06 -19.09 -11.16
N VAL A 123 -29.20 -18.57 -9.93
CA VAL A 123 -29.47 -19.38 -8.73
C VAL A 123 -30.81 -20.10 -8.85
N TYR A 124 -31.87 -19.36 -9.14
CA TYR A 124 -33.22 -19.89 -9.18
C TYR A 124 -33.37 -20.93 -10.31
N ASP A 125 -32.98 -20.57 -11.54
CA ASP A 125 -33.11 -21.43 -12.71
C ASP A 125 -32.29 -22.72 -12.56
N THR A 126 -31.07 -22.61 -12.03
CA THR A 126 -30.23 -23.79 -11.76
C THR A 126 -30.81 -24.65 -10.65
N SER A 127 -31.40 -24.06 -9.60
CA SER A 127 -32.05 -24.84 -8.54
C SER A 127 -33.24 -25.63 -9.06
N VAL A 128 -34.08 -25.01 -9.90
CA VAL A 128 -35.21 -25.68 -10.54
C VAL A 128 -34.72 -26.77 -11.51
N ALA A 129 -33.67 -26.50 -12.27
CA ALA A 129 -33.08 -27.48 -13.18
C ALA A 129 -32.50 -28.70 -12.44
N TYR A 130 -31.87 -28.46 -11.28
CA TYR A 130 -31.36 -29.52 -10.40
C TYR A 130 -32.49 -30.37 -9.81
N GLU A 131 -33.57 -29.76 -9.32
CA GLU A 131 -34.71 -30.51 -8.79
C GLU A 131 -35.36 -31.39 -9.87
N ASN A 132 -35.50 -30.87 -11.09
CA ASN A 132 -36.17 -31.58 -12.19
C ASN A 132 -35.31 -32.66 -12.87
N GLY A 133 -33.97 -32.60 -12.76
CA GLY A 133 -33.09 -33.49 -13.54
C GLY A 133 -31.76 -33.83 -12.90
N GLY A 134 -31.58 -33.53 -11.61
CA GLY A 134 -30.42 -33.86 -10.80
C GLY A 134 -29.12 -33.17 -11.25
N TYR A 135 -28.00 -33.72 -10.77
CA TYR A 135 -26.64 -33.19 -10.97
C TYR A 135 -26.31 -32.84 -12.43
N ARG A 136 -26.71 -33.67 -13.40
CA ARG A 136 -26.35 -33.49 -14.83
C ARG A 136 -26.98 -32.25 -15.48
N LYS A 137 -27.98 -31.63 -14.86
CA LYS A 137 -28.59 -30.38 -15.35
C LYS A 137 -27.90 -29.12 -14.86
N VAL A 138 -26.98 -29.22 -13.91
CA VAL A 138 -26.22 -28.07 -13.40
C VAL A 138 -25.13 -27.71 -14.41
N SER A 139 -25.13 -26.46 -14.87
CA SER A 139 -24.10 -25.95 -15.77
C SER A 139 -22.72 -25.96 -15.07
N PRO A 140 -21.63 -26.35 -15.76
CA PRO A 140 -20.27 -26.18 -15.24
C PRO A 140 -19.91 -24.72 -14.95
N LEU A 141 -20.62 -23.77 -15.59
CA LEU A 141 -20.44 -22.34 -15.39
C LEU A 141 -21.31 -21.77 -14.26
N PHE A 142 -22.10 -22.58 -13.57
CA PHE A 142 -23.00 -22.11 -12.51
C PHE A 142 -22.26 -21.33 -11.42
N VAL A 143 -21.20 -21.91 -10.84
CA VAL A 143 -20.43 -21.25 -9.77
C VAL A 143 -19.76 -19.96 -10.26
N PRO A 144 -19.01 -19.95 -11.39
CA PRO A 144 -18.47 -18.70 -11.93
C PRO A 144 -19.53 -17.62 -12.23
N ARG A 145 -20.73 -17.99 -12.67
CA ARG A 145 -21.81 -17.03 -12.95
C ARG A 145 -22.47 -16.50 -11.67
N LEU A 146 -22.42 -17.27 -10.59
CA LEU A 146 -23.00 -16.92 -9.29
C LEU A 146 -22.16 -15.90 -8.51
N LEU A 147 -20.84 -16.02 -8.57
CA LEU A 147 -19.92 -15.28 -7.72
C LEU A 147 -19.92 -13.77 -8.02
N ILE A 148 -20.24 -12.94 -7.03
CA ILE A 148 -20.30 -11.47 -7.16
C ILE A 148 -19.00 -10.87 -7.70
N ASN A 149 -17.85 -11.37 -7.25
CA ASN A 149 -16.55 -10.85 -7.65
C ASN A 149 -16.20 -11.14 -9.13
N LEU A 150 -16.99 -11.95 -9.83
CA LEU A 150 -16.70 -12.25 -11.24
C LEU A 150 -17.05 -11.08 -12.17
N ALA A 151 -17.82 -10.07 -11.73
CA ALA A 151 -17.86 -8.78 -12.44
C ALA A 151 -16.44 -8.16 -12.54
N ALA A 152 -15.72 -8.08 -11.42
CA ALA A 152 -14.34 -7.59 -11.39
C ALA A 152 -13.38 -8.54 -12.13
N GLY A 153 -13.56 -9.86 -11.91
CA GLY A 153 -12.77 -10.92 -12.55
C GLY A 153 -12.86 -10.88 -14.08
N HIS A 154 -14.06 -10.76 -14.64
CA HIS A 154 -14.24 -10.69 -16.09
C HIS A 154 -13.58 -9.44 -16.68
N VAL A 155 -13.75 -8.26 -16.05
CA VAL A 155 -13.10 -7.02 -16.49
C VAL A 155 -11.57 -7.17 -16.44
N SER A 156 -11.02 -7.67 -15.34
CA SER A 156 -9.58 -7.94 -15.21
C SER A 156 -9.07 -8.88 -16.31
N MET A 157 -9.73 -10.02 -16.54
CA MET A 157 -9.34 -10.96 -17.60
C MET A 157 -9.48 -10.37 -19.02
N ARG A 158 -10.50 -9.53 -19.26
CA ARG A 158 -10.77 -8.94 -20.58
C ARG A 158 -9.71 -7.94 -21.03
N PHE A 159 -9.16 -7.19 -20.08
CA PHE A 159 -8.20 -6.11 -20.34
C PHE A 159 -6.77 -6.44 -19.88
N GLY A 160 -6.57 -7.52 -19.13
CA GLY A 160 -5.26 -7.99 -18.66
C GLY A 160 -4.75 -7.26 -17.41
N PHE A 161 -5.64 -6.65 -16.64
CA PHE A 161 -5.28 -5.91 -15.42
C PHE A 161 -4.83 -6.87 -14.31
N LYS A 162 -3.71 -6.56 -13.68
CA LYS A 162 -2.97 -7.41 -12.71
C LYS A 162 -2.80 -6.76 -11.33
N GLY A 163 -3.28 -5.52 -11.16
CA GLY A 163 -3.36 -4.86 -9.86
C GLY A 163 -4.46 -5.44 -8.97
N PRO A 164 -4.82 -4.74 -7.88
CA PRO A 164 -5.85 -5.19 -6.93
C PRO A 164 -7.15 -5.57 -7.63
N ASN A 165 -7.64 -6.79 -7.41
CA ASN A 165 -8.92 -7.27 -7.94
C ASN A 165 -9.83 -7.62 -6.77
N HIS A 166 -10.87 -6.81 -6.56
CA HIS A 166 -11.73 -6.87 -5.38
C HIS A 166 -13.20 -6.64 -5.72
N ALA A 167 -14.08 -7.02 -4.80
CA ALA A 167 -15.52 -6.79 -4.93
C ALA A 167 -16.14 -6.57 -3.55
N ALA A 168 -16.91 -5.50 -3.40
CA ALA A 168 -17.73 -5.27 -2.21
C ALA A 168 -19.12 -5.90 -2.43
N THR A 169 -19.75 -6.29 -1.32
CA THR A 169 -21.19 -6.59 -1.29
C THR A 169 -21.75 -6.05 0.02
N THR A 170 -22.43 -4.91 -0.10
CA THR A 170 -23.02 -4.17 1.02
C THR A 170 -24.38 -3.63 0.60
N ALA A 171 -25.14 -4.42 -0.14
CA ALA A 171 -26.45 -4.05 -0.68
C ALA A 171 -26.42 -2.69 -1.41
N CYS A 172 -27.28 -1.76 -1.04
CA CYS A 172 -27.44 -0.47 -1.72
C CYS A 172 -26.14 0.35 -1.80
N THR A 173 -25.25 0.23 -0.82
CA THR A 173 -24.00 1.04 -0.76
C THR A 173 -22.84 0.45 -1.55
N THR A 174 -23.04 -0.70 -2.18
CA THR A 174 -21.97 -1.48 -2.82
C THR A 174 -21.17 -0.68 -3.84
N GLY A 175 -21.83 0.07 -4.73
CA GLY A 175 -21.15 0.91 -5.73
C GLY A 175 -20.35 2.04 -5.10
N ALA A 176 -20.89 2.72 -4.08
CA ALA A 176 -20.20 3.80 -3.37
C ALA A 176 -18.98 3.28 -2.57
N HIS A 177 -19.11 2.12 -1.91
CA HIS A 177 -18.00 1.45 -1.26
C HIS A 177 -16.91 1.04 -2.24
N SER A 178 -17.31 0.50 -3.40
CA SER A 178 -16.35 0.06 -4.41
C SER A 178 -15.50 1.24 -4.91
N ILE A 179 -16.12 2.41 -5.13
CA ILE A 179 -15.40 3.64 -5.51
C ILE A 179 -14.53 4.15 -4.36
N GLY A 180 -15.05 4.23 -3.13
CA GLY A 180 -14.33 4.74 -1.97
C GLY A 180 -13.13 3.87 -1.57
N ASP A 181 -13.28 2.54 -1.60
CA ASP A 181 -12.20 1.59 -1.31
C ASP A 181 -11.16 1.57 -2.43
N ALA A 182 -11.58 1.65 -3.70
CA ALA A 182 -10.65 1.81 -4.83
C ALA A 182 -9.84 3.11 -4.73
N ALA A 183 -10.48 4.22 -4.32
CA ALA A 183 -9.78 5.47 -4.05
C ALA A 183 -8.74 5.29 -2.93
N ARG A 184 -9.05 4.53 -1.87
CA ARG A 184 -8.07 4.21 -0.82
C ARG A 184 -6.89 3.42 -1.36
N LEU A 185 -7.11 2.37 -2.15
CA LEU A 185 -6.01 1.60 -2.76
C LEU A 185 -5.05 2.51 -3.55
N ILE A 186 -5.58 3.48 -4.30
CA ILE A 186 -4.75 4.50 -4.96
C ILE A 186 -4.10 5.42 -3.92
N GLN A 187 -4.81 5.93 -2.91
CA GLN A 187 -4.22 6.80 -1.89
C GLN A 187 -3.03 6.18 -1.15
N PHE A 188 -3.04 4.86 -0.95
CA PHE A 188 -2.06 4.08 -0.18
C PHE A 188 -0.87 3.54 -0.98
N GLY A 189 -0.93 3.51 -2.31
CA GLY A 189 0.19 3.02 -3.12
C GLY A 189 -0.07 1.72 -3.87
N ASP A 190 -1.23 1.08 -3.69
CA ASP A 190 -1.49 -0.28 -4.15
C ASP A 190 -1.84 -0.36 -5.65
N ALA A 191 -2.31 0.74 -6.24
CA ALA A 191 -2.62 0.87 -7.66
C ALA A 191 -2.45 2.32 -8.12
N ASP A 192 -2.13 2.56 -9.38
CA ASP A 192 -2.14 3.91 -9.98
C ASP A 192 -3.47 4.19 -10.68
N VAL A 193 -4.12 3.14 -11.19
CA VAL A 193 -5.43 3.21 -11.85
C VAL A 193 -6.36 2.13 -11.27
N MET A 194 -7.61 2.48 -10.99
CA MET A 194 -8.63 1.53 -10.56
C MET A 194 -9.91 1.70 -11.38
N ILE A 195 -10.41 0.59 -11.94
CA ILE A 195 -11.73 0.52 -12.55
C ILE A 195 -12.71 0.17 -11.44
N ALA A 196 -13.53 1.12 -11.01
CA ALA A 196 -14.32 1.00 -9.80
C ALA A 196 -15.81 1.30 -10.01
N GLY A 197 -16.69 0.53 -9.39
CA GLY A 197 -18.13 0.72 -9.56
C GLY A 197 -18.99 -0.41 -9.01
N GLY A 198 -20.27 -0.40 -9.43
CA GLY A 198 -21.26 -1.39 -9.02
C GLY A 198 -22.15 -1.82 -10.19
N SER A 199 -22.64 -3.05 -10.13
CA SER A 199 -23.57 -3.60 -11.12
C SER A 199 -24.65 -4.48 -10.48
N GLU A 200 -25.87 -4.40 -11.00
CA GLU A 200 -27.01 -5.17 -10.54
C GLU A 200 -27.93 -5.57 -11.70
N SER A 201 -28.44 -6.80 -11.66
CA SER A 201 -29.46 -7.33 -12.56
C SER A 201 -30.48 -8.11 -11.74
N CYS A 202 -31.38 -7.38 -11.06
CA CYS A 202 -32.22 -7.93 -9.99
C CYS A 202 -33.72 -8.04 -10.33
N ILE A 203 -34.11 -7.84 -11.60
CA ILE A 203 -35.51 -7.85 -12.03
C ILE A 203 -36.00 -9.29 -12.20
N HIS A 204 -36.31 -9.94 -11.09
CA HIS A 204 -36.82 -11.30 -11.03
C HIS A 204 -38.09 -11.37 -10.14
N PRO A 205 -39.10 -12.19 -10.46
CA PRO A 205 -40.33 -12.28 -9.66
C PRO A 205 -40.06 -12.60 -8.18
N LEU A 206 -39.07 -13.46 -7.90
CA LEU A 206 -38.71 -13.81 -6.52
C LEU A 206 -38.06 -12.64 -5.75
N ALA A 207 -37.21 -11.84 -6.42
CA ALA A 207 -36.62 -10.66 -5.80
C ALA A 207 -37.70 -9.64 -5.44
N ILE A 208 -38.58 -9.34 -6.38
CA ILE A 208 -39.69 -8.41 -6.19
C ILE A 208 -40.65 -8.93 -5.11
N ALA A 209 -40.97 -10.22 -5.11
CA ALA A 209 -41.78 -10.82 -4.05
C ALA A 209 -41.11 -10.66 -2.67
N GLY A 210 -39.81 -10.92 -2.57
CA GLY A 210 -39.04 -10.73 -1.34
C GLY A 210 -39.09 -9.29 -0.82
N PHE A 211 -38.83 -8.31 -1.69
CA PHE A 211 -38.87 -6.89 -1.33
C PHE A 211 -40.30 -6.36 -1.09
N ALA A 212 -41.32 -6.91 -1.76
CA ALA A 212 -42.72 -6.60 -1.49
C ALA A 212 -43.15 -7.14 -0.11
N ARG A 213 -42.77 -8.38 0.22
CA ARG A 213 -43.02 -8.98 1.55
C ARG A 213 -42.27 -8.25 2.66
N ALA A 214 -41.12 -7.69 2.33
CA ALA A 214 -40.35 -6.78 3.17
C ALA A 214 -41.01 -5.41 3.40
N ARG A 215 -42.09 -5.09 2.67
CA ARG A 215 -42.74 -3.78 2.63
C ARG A 215 -41.79 -2.64 2.20
N GLY A 216 -40.82 -2.96 1.34
CA GLY A 216 -39.88 -1.97 0.81
C GLY A 216 -40.33 -1.34 -0.51
N LEU A 217 -41.15 -2.04 -1.30
CA LEU A 217 -41.54 -1.62 -2.65
C LEU A 217 -42.80 -0.77 -2.68
N ALA A 218 -42.86 0.17 -3.61
CA ALA A 218 -44.10 0.87 -3.96
C ALA A 218 -45.11 -0.12 -4.60
N THR A 219 -46.31 -0.21 -4.03
CA THR A 219 -47.40 -1.08 -4.50
C THR A 219 -48.61 -0.33 -5.07
N ASP A 220 -48.78 0.93 -4.66
CA ASP A 220 -50.02 1.69 -4.91
C ASP A 220 -50.00 2.47 -6.24
N TRP A 221 -48.90 2.37 -6.98
CA TRP A 221 -48.62 3.15 -8.19
C TRP A 221 -48.44 2.29 -9.45
N ASN A 222 -49.02 1.09 -9.44
CA ASN A 222 -48.88 0.11 -10.53
C ASN A 222 -49.49 0.59 -11.87
N ASP A 223 -50.54 1.40 -11.80
CA ASP A 223 -51.23 2.03 -12.93
C ASP A 223 -50.45 3.23 -13.50
N ARG A 224 -49.59 3.84 -12.69
CA ARG A 224 -48.81 5.05 -13.02
C ARG A 224 -47.32 4.82 -12.71
N PRO A 225 -46.63 3.94 -13.47
CA PRO A 225 -45.26 3.52 -13.18
C PRO A 225 -44.27 4.69 -13.09
N LYS A 226 -44.40 5.67 -13.99
CA LYS A 226 -43.52 6.85 -14.03
C LYS A 226 -43.64 7.74 -12.79
N GLU A 227 -44.74 7.63 -12.05
CA GLU A 227 -44.99 8.41 -10.83
C GLU A 227 -44.63 7.61 -9.55
N ALA A 228 -44.31 6.32 -9.66
CA ALA A 228 -44.18 5.43 -8.50
C ALA A 228 -42.99 5.76 -7.59
N SER A 229 -41.86 6.17 -8.17
CA SER A 229 -40.69 6.64 -7.43
C SER A 229 -40.75 8.16 -7.29
N ARG A 230 -40.94 8.63 -6.06
CA ARG A 230 -41.20 10.03 -5.71
C ARG A 230 -40.44 10.44 -4.43
N PRO A 231 -39.09 10.46 -4.48
CA PRO A 231 -38.29 10.79 -3.32
C PRO A 231 -38.71 12.11 -2.65
N PHE A 232 -38.70 12.13 -1.32
CA PHE A 232 -39.11 13.27 -0.48
C PHE A 232 -40.60 13.69 -0.59
N ASN A 233 -41.39 13.10 -1.48
CA ASN A 233 -42.81 13.44 -1.61
C ASN A 233 -43.61 12.90 -0.43
N ARG A 234 -44.64 13.61 0.04
CA ARG A 234 -45.57 13.12 1.08
C ARG A 234 -46.15 11.75 0.78
N ASP A 235 -46.56 11.52 -0.46
CA ASP A 235 -47.34 10.34 -0.86
C ASP A 235 -46.43 9.16 -1.28
N ARG A 236 -45.16 9.17 -0.88
CA ARG A 236 -44.17 8.12 -1.15
C ARG A 236 -44.50 6.83 -0.42
N ALA A 237 -44.45 5.70 -1.12
CA ALA A 237 -44.98 4.42 -0.62
C ALA A 237 -43.95 3.26 -0.63
N GLY A 238 -42.69 3.55 -0.91
CA GLY A 238 -41.64 2.54 -1.09
C GLY A 238 -40.79 2.82 -2.31
N PHE A 239 -39.70 2.08 -2.45
CA PHE A 239 -38.80 2.22 -3.59
C PHE A 239 -39.30 1.44 -4.81
N VAL A 240 -38.84 1.87 -5.98
CA VAL A 240 -39.02 1.11 -7.23
C VAL A 240 -37.71 0.40 -7.53
N ILE A 241 -37.72 -0.92 -7.64
CA ILE A 241 -36.51 -1.71 -7.94
C ILE A 241 -36.00 -1.39 -9.35
N GLY A 242 -34.68 -1.33 -9.52
CA GLY A 242 -34.06 -1.10 -10.83
C GLY A 242 -32.80 -1.92 -11.05
N GLU A 243 -32.31 -1.92 -12.28
CA GLU A 243 -31.09 -2.63 -12.69
C GLU A 243 -30.17 -1.77 -13.57
N GLY A 244 -28.89 -2.12 -13.62
CA GLY A 244 -27.89 -1.39 -14.38
C GLY A 244 -26.49 -1.50 -13.80
N ALA A 245 -25.56 -0.70 -14.33
CA ALA A 245 -24.18 -0.59 -13.85
C ALA A 245 -23.65 0.84 -14.00
N GLY A 246 -22.82 1.25 -13.04
CA GLY A 246 -22.03 2.47 -13.12
C GLY A 246 -20.56 2.15 -12.85
N VAL A 247 -19.67 2.63 -13.70
CA VAL A 247 -18.23 2.41 -13.60
C VAL A 247 -17.46 3.72 -13.79
N MET A 248 -16.46 3.93 -12.94
CA MET A 248 -15.50 5.03 -13.05
C MET A 248 -14.09 4.47 -13.23
N VAL A 249 -13.27 5.20 -13.98
CA VAL A 249 -11.81 5.06 -13.92
C VAL A 249 -11.30 6.09 -12.92
N LEU A 250 -10.80 5.59 -11.79
CA LEU A 250 -10.09 6.37 -10.78
C LEU A 250 -8.59 6.29 -11.04
N GLU A 251 -7.90 7.39 -10.82
CA GLU A 251 -6.50 7.52 -11.20
C GLU A 251 -5.72 8.41 -10.23
N GLU A 252 -4.45 8.08 -10.01
CA GLU A 252 -3.54 8.96 -9.27
C GLU A 252 -3.34 10.29 -10.02
N LEU A 253 -3.41 11.42 -9.31
CA LEU A 253 -3.42 12.75 -9.93
C LEU A 253 -2.21 13.03 -10.82
N GLU A 254 -1.00 12.73 -10.36
CA GLU A 254 0.20 13.02 -11.14
C GLU A 254 0.35 12.06 -12.32
N HIS A 255 -0.03 10.79 -12.18
CA HIS A 255 -0.17 9.83 -13.26
C HIS A 255 -1.12 10.35 -14.35
N ALA A 256 -2.33 10.79 -13.96
CA ALA A 256 -3.32 11.38 -14.87
C ALA A 256 -2.79 12.62 -15.60
N LYS A 257 -2.13 13.53 -14.88
CA LYS A 257 -1.51 14.74 -15.47
C LYS A 257 -0.40 14.39 -16.45
N ASN A 258 0.48 13.45 -16.10
CA ASN A 258 1.64 13.07 -16.92
C ASN A 258 1.23 12.50 -18.28
N ARG A 259 0.10 11.79 -18.35
CA ARG A 259 -0.45 11.29 -19.62
C ARG A 259 -1.45 12.24 -20.29
N GLY A 260 -1.71 13.42 -19.72
CA GLY A 260 -2.66 14.40 -20.26
C GLY A 260 -4.12 13.95 -20.21
N ALA A 261 -4.50 13.16 -19.21
CA ALA A 261 -5.85 12.64 -19.06
C ALA A 261 -6.88 13.77 -18.88
N LYS A 262 -8.10 13.57 -19.38
CA LYS A 262 -9.26 14.37 -18.98
C LYS A 262 -9.56 14.07 -17.51
N ILE A 263 -9.73 15.12 -16.70
CA ILE A 263 -10.07 15.00 -15.28
C ILE A 263 -11.45 15.60 -15.07
N TYR A 264 -12.41 14.78 -14.63
CA TYR A 264 -13.77 15.22 -14.33
C TYR A 264 -13.87 15.84 -12.93
N ALA A 265 -13.35 15.14 -11.94
CA ALA A 265 -13.45 15.52 -10.53
C ALA A 265 -12.34 14.86 -9.70
N HIS A 266 -12.24 15.28 -8.44
CA HIS A 266 -11.34 14.67 -7.46
C HIS A 266 -12.18 13.98 -6.37
N VAL A 267 -11.76 12.78 -5.96
CA VAL A 267 -12.39 12.04 -4.85
C VAL A 267 -11.72 12.49 -3.57
N ALA A 268 -12.32 13.48 -2.90
CA ALA A 268 -11.68 14.16 -1.78
C ALA A 268 -11.90 13.46 -0.44
N GLY A 269 -13.03 12.80 -0.26
CA GLY A 269 -13.38 12.18 1.01
C GLY A 269 -14.26 10.96 0.85
N TYR A 270 -14.18 10.09 1.84
CA TYR A 270 -14.94 8.85 1.89
C TYR A 270 -15.14 8.48 3.36
N GLY A 271 -16.39 8.31 3.76
CA GLY A 271 -16.84 8.06 5.12
C GLY A 271 -17.78 6.87 5.17
N LEU A 272 -17.63 6.10 6.24
CA LEU A 272 -18.50 4.97 6.54
C LEU A 272 -18.97 5.10 7.98
N SER A 273 -20.14 4.56 8.26
CA SER A 273 -20.66 4.35 9.60
C SER A 273 -21.57 3.13 9.60
N SER A 274 -22.01 2.73 10.78
CA SER A 274 -23.04 1.70 10.93
C SER A 274 -24.10 2.20 11.89
N ASP A 275 -25.37 1.99 11.56
CA ASP A 275 -26.49 2.33 12.44
C ASP A 275 -26.54 1.43 13.68
N ALA A 276 -26.03 0.20 13.57
CA ALA A 276 -26.10 -0.84 14.60
C ALA A 276 -27.47 -0.91 15.31
N TYR A 277 -28.56 -0.78 14.55
CA TYR A 277 -29.91 -0.55 15.08
C TYR A 277 -30.91 -1.63 14.66
N HIS A 278 -31.27 -1.68 13.39
CA HIS A 278 -32.19 -2.66 12.83
C HIS A 278 -31.65 -3.16 11.50
N MET A 279 -31.99 -4.40 11.13
CA MET A 279 -31.46 -5.04 9.92
C MET A 279 -31.89 -4.32 8.62
N THR A 280 -33.07 -3.68 8.63
CA THR A 280 -33.71 -3.15 7.41
C THR A 280 -34.30 -1.76 7.58
N ALA A 281 -34.52 -1.32 8.82
CA ALA A 281 -35.22 -0.08 9.11
C ALA A 281 -34.15 0.94 9.50
N PRO A 282 -34.22 2.16 8.95
CA PRO A 282 -33.33 3.22 9.40
C PRO A 282 -33.55 3.56 10.85
N ARG A 283 -32.52 4.14 11.47
CA ARG A 283 -32.75 4.94 12.66
C ARG A 283 -33.55 6.18 12.29
N GLU A 284 -34.62 6.46 13.01
CA GLU A 284 -35.44 7.66 12.76
C GLU A 284 -34.62 8.95 12.92
N ASP A 285 -33.65 8.98 13.84
CA ASP A 285 -32.78 10.14 14.06
C ASP A 285 -31.76 10.42 12.93
N GLY A 286 -31.62 9.51 11.95
CA GLY A 286 -30.67 9.63 10.87
C GLY A 286 -29.20 9.62 11.32
N HIS A 287 -28.88 9.00 12.47
CA HIS A 287 -27.54 9.10 13.05
C HIS A 287 -26.44 8.44 12.20
N GLY A 288 -26.67 7.24 11.64
CA GLY A 288 -25.71 6.59 10.73
C GLY A 288 -25.38 7.46 9.52
N PRO A 289 -26.38 7.89 8.72
CA PRO A 289 -26.20 8.87 7.65
C PRO A 289 -25.36 10.07 8.08
N TYR A 290 -25.74 10.72 9.18
CA TYR A 290 -25.03 11.87 9.73
C TYR A 290 -23.54 11.56 10.00
N LEU A 291 -23.22 10.42 10.62
CA LEU A 291 -21.84 10.02 10.88
C LEU A 291 -21.05 9.73 9.60
N ALA A 292 -21.65 9.04 8.62
CA ALA A 292 -20.99 8.75 7.36
C ALA A 292 -20.63 10.05 6.63
N MET A 293 -21.58 10.98 6.54
CA MET A 293 -21.37 12.30 5.95
C MET A 293 -20.30 13.11 6.68
N LYS A 294 -20.39 13.17 8.02
CA LYS A 294 -19.41 13.85 8.87
C LYS A 294 -18.00 13.27 8.71
N HIS A 295 -17.87 11.94 8.68
CA HIS A 295 -16.58 11.26 8.50
C HIS A 295 -15.94 11.58 7.16
N ALA A 296 -16.74 11.66 6.11
CA ALA A 296 -16.22 11.97 4.80
C ALA A 296 -15.87 13.45 4.65
N LEU A 297 -16.64 14.37 5.24
CA LEU A 297 -16.30 15.81 5.28
C LEU A 297 -14.99 16.02 6.03
N ARG A 298 -14.83 15.32 7.16
CA ARG A 298 -13.57 15.29 7.91
C ARG A 298 -12.42 14.73 7.09
N HIS A 299 -12.64 13.64 6.35
CA HIS A 299 -11.61 13.07 5.48
C HIS A 299 -11.21 14.04 4.36
N ALA A 300 -12.19 14.73 3.77
CA ALA A 300 -11.95 15.71 2.72
C ALA A 300 -11.36 17.04 3.22
N GLY A 301 -11.44 17.32 4.53
CA GLY A 301 -11.08 18.63 5.08
C GLY A 301 -12.03 19.74 4.64
N ILE A 302 -13.31 19.42 4.42
CA ILE A 302 -14.33 20.33 3.87
C ILE A 302 -15.33 20.68 4.97
N LYS A 303 -15.70 21.97 5.09
CA LYS A 303 -16.74 22.41 6.02
C LYS A 303 -18.14 22.10 5.47
N PRO A 304 -19.14 21.86 6.33
CA PRO A 304 -20.52 21.65 5.88
C PRO A 304 -21.08 22.80 5.03
N SER A 305 -20.74 24.06 5.34
CA SER A 305 -21.14 25.24 4.57
C SER A 305 -20.60 25.27 3.13
N ASP A 306 -19.47 24.63 2.88
CA ASP A 306 -18.83 24.58 1.57
C ASP A 306 -19.45 23.51 0.65
N VAL A 307 -20.44 22.75 1.12
CA VAL A 307 -21.14 21.75 0.31
C VAL A 307 -22.17 22.43 -0.58
N ASP A 308 -22.07 22.19 -1.88
CA ASP A 308 -22.97 22.83 -2.85
C ASP A 308 -24.21 21.99 -3.14
N TYR A 309 -24.03 20.67 -3.31
CA TYR A 309 -25.08 19.76 -3.71
C TYR A 309 -24.93 18.38 -3.09
N VAL A 310 -26.08 17.76 -2.78
CA VAL A 310 -26.20 16.38 -2.30
C VAL A 310 -27.05 15.58 -3.27
N ASN A 311 -26.45 14.57 -3.91
CA ASN A 311 -27.23 13.51 -4.52
C ASN A 311 -27.64 12.52 -3.44
N ALA A 312 -28.91 12.53 -3.11
CA ALA A 312 -29.52 11.79 -2.03
C ALA A 312 -29.77 10.33 -2.40
N HIS A 313 -29.75 9.50 -1.38
CA HIS A 313 -30.14 8.11 -1.47
C HIS A 313 -31.65 8.02 -1.60
N ALA A 314 -32.38 8.90 -0.91
CA ALA A 314 -33.83 8.98 -0.80
C ALA A 314 -34.54 8.11 -1.83
N THR A 315 -34.93 6.93 -1.36
CA THR A 315 -35.42 5.83 -2.18
C THR A 315 -36.91 5.91 -2.40
N SER A 316 -37.58 7.01 -2.04
CA SER A 316 -39.03 7.13 -2.03
C SER A 316 -39.68 6.28 -0.92
N THR A 317 -38.98 6.09 0.19
CA THR A 317 -39.48 5.33 1.35
C THR A 317 -39.86 6.29 2.49
N PRO A 318 -40.95 6.05 3.24
CA PRO A 318 -41.40 6.97 4.29
C PRO A 318 -40.32 7.25 5.34
N LEU A 319 -39.75 6.20 5.94
CA LEU A 319 -38.75 6.29 7.00
C LEU A 319 -37.37 6.71 6.50
N GLY A 320 -36.94 6.19 5.34
CA GLY A 320 -35.60 6.41 4.79
C GLY A 320 -35.38 7.86 4.40
N ASP A 321 -36.27 8.40 3.55
CA ASP A 321 -36.17 9.77 3.07
C ASP A 321 -36.25 10.79 4.22
N ALA A 322 -37.08 10.51 5.25
CA ALA A 322 -37.20 11.37 6.43
C ALA A 322 -35.94 11.33 7.32
N ALA A 323 -35.38 10.15 7.57
CA ALA A 323 -34.15 10.00 8.35
C ALA A 323 -32.95 10.66 7.66
N GLU A 324 -32.82 10.46 6.34
CA GLU A 324 -31.77 11.10 5.54
C GLU A 324 -31.92 12.61 5.51
N ASN A 325 -33.13 13.13 5.29
CA ASN A 325 -33.38 14.57 5.30
C ASN A 325 -33.00 15.22 6.64
N ARG A 326 -33.36 14.59 7.77
CA ARG A 326 -32.93 15.04 9.10
C ARG A 326 -31.42 15.02 9.27
N ALA A 327 -30.75 13.98 8.78
CA ALA A 327 -29.30 13.88 8.85
C ALA A 327 -28.59 14.98 8.04
N ILE A 328 -29.08 15.25 6.82
CA ILE A 328 -28.56 16.31 5.95
C ILE A 328 -28.78 17.68 6.61
N LYS A 329 -30.00 17.99 7.08
CA LYS A 329 -30.29 19.24 7.78
C LYS A 329 -29.42 19.42 9.02
N ARG A 330 -29.31 18.38 9.87
CA ARG A 330 -28.46 18.41 11.07
C ARG A 330 -27.00 18.75 10.75
N LEU A 331 -26.46 18.21 9.66
CA LEU A 331 -25.07 18.42 9.28
C LEU A 331 -24.87 19.77 8.58
N LEU A 332 -25.66 20.05 7.55
CA LEU A 332 -25.46 21.19 6.65
C LEU A 332 -26.05 22.49 7.18
N LEU A 333 -26.94 22.46 8.18
CA LEU A 333 -27.42 23.64 8.92
C LEU A 333 -26.87 23.70 10.35
N GLY A 334 -25.99 22.75 10.71
CA GLY A 334 -25.35 22.68 12.02
C GLY A 334 -24.16 23.62 12.14
N GLU A 335 -23.24 23.26 13.04
CA GLU A 335 -22.00 24.00 13.24
C GLU A 335 -21.17 24.07 11.94
N GLU A 336 -20.69 25.27 11.58
CA GLU A 336 -20.01 25.56 10.31
C GLU A 336 -20.84 25.25 9.04
N GLY A 337 -22.17 25.14 9.16
CA GLY A 337 -23.12 24.92 8.07
C GLY A 337 -23.67 26.21 7.44
N LYS A 338 -24.62 26.05 6.51
CA LYS A 338 -25.37 27.13 5.86
C LYS A 338 -26.41 27.72 6.81
N SER A 339 -26.76 28.98 6.59
CA SER A 339 -27.70 29.70 7.45
C SER A 339 -29.17 29.42 7.15
N LYS A 340 -29.52 28.99 5.92
CA LYS A 340 -30.91 28.74 5.49
C LYS A 340 -31.04 27.37 4.84
N ALA A 341 -32.14 26.67 5.14
CA ALA A 341 -32.47 25.37 4.53
C ALA A 341 -32.55 25.45 2.99
N ALA A 342 -33.11 26.53 2.45
CA ALA A 342 -33.22 26.76 1.01
C ALA A 342 -31.87 26.81 0.26
N ASP A 343 -30.75 27.06 0.96
CA ASP A 343 -29.41 27.08 0.36
C ASP A 343 -28.78 25.67 0.25
N VAL A 344 -29.40 24.68 0.91
CA VAL A 344 -29.03 23.26 0.87
C VAL A 344 -29.71 22.62 -0.34
N ASN A 345 -28.91 22.28 -1.36
CA ASN A 345 -29.43 21.69 -2.60
C ASN A 345 -29.29 20.18 -2.54
N ILE A 346 -30.40 19.49 -2.73
CA ILE A 346 -30.52 18.04 -2.60
C ILE A 346 -31.31 17.56 -3.82
N SER A 347 -30.95 16.44 -4.43
CA SER A 347 -31.88 15.76 -5.34
C SER A 347 -31.76 14.25 -5.20
N SER A 348 -32.76 13.49 -5.62
CA SER A 348 -32.62 12.04 -5.80
C SER A 348 -32.94 11.64 -7.22
N THR A 349 -31.93 11.11 -7.91
CA THR A 349 -32.06 10.64 -9.31
C THR A 349 -32.84 9.33 -9.42
N LYS A 350 -33.19 8.67 -8.30
CA LYS A 350 -33.96 7.42 -8.27
C LYS A 350 -35.41 7.59 -8.73
N GLY A 351 -35.91 8.83 -8.80
CA GLY A 351 -37.17 9.12 -9.50
C GLY A 351 -37.12 8.77 -10.99
N ALA A 352 -35.94 8.93 -11.63
CA ALA A 352 -35.74 8.68 -13.05
C ALA A 352 -35.32 7.23 -13.34
N VAL A 353 -34.35 6.71 -12.58
CA VAL A 353 -33.75 5.38 -12.85
C VAL A 353 -34.29 4.26 -11.95
N GLY A 354 -35.09 4.57 -10.92
CA GLY A 354 -35.41 3.61 -9.87
C GLY A 354 -34.20 3.34 -8.95
N HIS A 355 -34.30 2.33 -8.11
CA HIS A 355 -33.24 1.96 -7.17
C HIS A 355 -32.45 0.75 -7.66
N LEU A 356 -31.26 1.02 -8.21
CA LEU A 356 -30.37 0.02 -8.83
C LEU A 356 -29.60 -0.85 -7.81
N LEU A 357 -30.09 -0.97 -6.57
CA LEU A 357 -29.46 -1.69 -5.46
C LEU A 357 -27.94 -1.49 -5.42
N GLY A 358 -27.13 -2.53 -5.68
CA GLY A 358 -25.68 -2.47 -5.62
C GLY A 358 -25.02 -1.51 -6.62
N ALA A 359 -25.68 -1.17 -7.72
CA ALA A 359 -25.18 -0.20 -8.70
C ALA A 359 -25.61 1.25 -8.41
N ALA A 360 -26.54 1.47 -7.48
CA ALA A 360 -27.10 2.79 -7.20
C ALA A 360 -26.01 3.83 -6.87
N GLY A 361 -25.18 3.54 -5.86
CA GLY A 361 -24.13 4.48 -5.45
C GLY A 361 -23.07 4.77 -6.51
N SER A 362 -22.82 3.86 -7.46
CA SER A 362 -21.89 4.15 -8.56
C SER A 362 -22.54 4.99 -9.67
N VAL A 363 -23.81 4.75 -9.99
CA VAL A 363 -24.55 5.54 -10.98
C VAL A 363 -24.80 6.96 -10.46
N GLU A 364 -25.19 7.07 -9.19
CA GLU A 364 -25.37 8.35 -8.49
C GLU A 364 -24.07 9.15 -8.44
N ALA A 365 -22.94 8.51 -8.11
CA ALA A 365 -21.65 9.18 -8.10
C ALA A 365 -21.26 9.71 -9.48
N ILE A 366 -21.59 8.99 -10.57
CA ILE A 366 -21.37 9.47 -11.94
C ILE A 366 -22.27 10.68 -12.24
N PHE A 367 -23.55 10.65 -11.88
CA PHE A 367 -24.43 11.82 -12.02
C PHE A 367 -23.96 13.01 -11.19
N THR A 368 -23.40 12.77 -10.01
CA THR A 368 -22.80 13.79 -9.15
C THR A 368 -21.57 14.41 -9.81
N VAL A 369 -20.67 13.57 -10.37
CA VAL A 369 -19.50 14.03 -11.15
C VAL A 369 -19.92 14.84 -12.38
N LEU A 370 -20.98 14.43 -13.08
CA LEU A 370 -21.48 15.16 -14.25
C LEU A 370 -22.15 16.48 -13.87
N GLY A 371 -22.92 16.50 -12.78
CA GLY A 371 -23.52 17.74 -12.27
C GLY A 371 -22.46 18.76 -11.86
N LEU A 372 -21.37 18.28 -11.23
CA LEU A 372 -20.16 19.07 -10.97
C LEU A 372 -19.52 19.60 -12.25
N HIS A 373 -19.29 18.73 -13.22
CA HIS A 373 -18.60 19.06 -14.47
C HIS A 373 -19.41 20.03 -15.37
N HIS A 374 -20.74 19.95 -15.31
CA HIS A 374 -21.64 20.75 -16.14
C HIS A 374 -22.29 21.94 -15.41
N ASN A 375 -22.09 22.09 -14.10
CA ASN A 375 -22.76 23.10 -13.26
C ASN A 375 -24.30 23.02 -13.32
N VAL A 376 -24.82 21.78 -13.33
CA VAL A 376 -26.26 21.51 -13.40
C VAL A 376 -26.65 20.51 -12.32
N LEU A 377 -27.66 20.84 -11.53
CA LEU A 377 -28.24 19.95 -10.53
C LEU A 377 -29.34 19.10 -11.19
N PRO A 378 -29.24 17.75 -11.16
CA PRO A 378 -30.27 16.90 -11.73
C PRO A 378 -31.56 16.97 -10.90
N PRO A 379 -32.73 16.73 -11.51
CA PRO A 379 -34.01 16.89 -10.82
C PRO A 379 -34.39 15.70 -9.93
N THR A 380 -35.12 16.00 -8.85
CA THR A 380 -35.97 15.00 -8.17
C THR A 380 -37.32 14.94 -8.90
N LEU A 381 -37.56 13.88 -9.66
CA LEU A 381 -38.85 13.68 -10.33
C LEU A 381 -39.98 13.38 -9.34
N ASN A 382 -41.22 13.68 -9.75
CA ASN A 382 -42.45 13.37 -9.02
C ASN A 382 -42.57 13.98 -7.61
N LEU A 383 -41.83 15.06 -7.33
CA LEU A 383 -41.95 15.82 -6.08
C LEU A 383 -43.01 16.93 -6.24
N ASP A 384 -44.27 16.59 -6.02
CA ASP A 384 -45.40 17.52 -6.07
C ASP A 384 -45.67 18.19 -4.73
N ASN A 385 -45.65 17.40 -3.65
CA ASN A 385 -45.92 17.84 -2.29
C ASN A 385 -44.72 17.43 -1.41
N PRO A 386 -44.06 18.37 -0.70
CA PRO A 386 -43.02 18.02 0.26
C PRO A 386 -43.52 17.01 1.29
N GLY A 387 -42.59 16.24 1.87
CA GLY A 387 -42.89 15.20 2.85
C GLY A 387 -43.65 15.71 4.07
N ASP A 388 -44.20 14.79 4.86
CA ASP A 388 -44.97 15.11 6.08
C ASP A 388 -44.09 14.90 7.33
N PRO A 389 -43.96 15.91 8.23
CA PRO A 389 -44.54 17.25 8.15
C PRO A 389 -43.80 18.17 7.14
N PRO A 390 -44.50 19.06 6.39
CA PRO A 390 -43.89 19.89 5.34
C PRO A 390 -42.73 20.77 5.81
N GLU A 391 -42.78 21.27 7.04
CA GLU A 391 -41.72 22.06 7.67
C GLU A 391 -40.39 21.30 7.83
N ASP A 392 -40.43 19.96 7.88
CA ASP A 392 -39.20 19.17 7.88
C ASP A 392 -38.55 19.13 6.50
N PHE A 393 -39.34 19.28 5.43
CA PHE A 393 -38.91 19.19 4.03
C PHE A 393 -38.87 20.56 3.34
N ASP A 394 -38.01 21.46 3.84
CA ASP A 394 -37.88 22.88 3.44
C ASP A 394 -36.55 23.20 2.70
N CYS A 395 -35.72 22.20 2.39
CA CYS A 395 -34.52 22.39 1.57
C CYS A 395 -34.86 22.58 0.07
N ASN A 396 -33.86 22.94 -0.75
CA ASN A 396 -34.03 22.92 -2.20
C ASN A 396 -33.84 21.50 -2.73
N TYR A 397 -34.94 20.76 -2.94
CA TYR A 397 -34.93 19.38 -3.45
C TYR A 397 -34.82 19.25 -4.99
N VAL A 398 -34.52 20.35 -5.70
CA VAL A 398 -34.43 20.39 -7.17
C VAL A 398 -35.66 19.74 -7.82
N ALA A 399 -36.85 20.18 -7.41
CA ALA A 399 -38.09 19.51 -7.75
C ALA A 399 -38.38 19.58 -9.26
N LYS A 400 -38.58 18.41 -9.89
CA LYS A 400 -39.05 18.15 -11.26
C LYS A 400 -38.15 18.60 -12.40
N VAL A 401 -37.49 19.75 -12.30
CA VAL A 401 -36.70 20.36 -13.38
C VAL A 401 -35.27 20.57 -12.92
N ALA A 402 -34.32 20.23 -13.79
CA ALA A 402 -32.91 20.47 -13.54
C ALA A 402 -32.66 21.96 -13.29
N GLN A 403 -31.73 22.28 -12.39
CA GLN A 403 -31.40 23.66 -12.06
C GLN A 403 -29.96 23.96 -12.46
N GLU A 404 -29.76 24.98 -13.30
CA GLU A 404 -28.44 25.57 -13.47
C GLU A 404 -28.03 26.26 -12.17
N LYS A 405 -26.86 25.90 -11.67
CA LYS A 405 -26.29 26.56 -10.50
C LYS A 405 -24.80 26.67 -10.73
N GLU A 406 -24.32 27.90 -10.79
CA GLU A 406 -22.88 28.15 -10.81
C GLU A 406 -22.32 27.66 -9.48
N ILE A 407 -21.61 26.54 -9.51
CA ILE A 407 -20.96 25.99 -8.33
C ILE A 407 -19.62 26.76 -8.22
N PRO A 408 -19.47 27.66 -7.22
CA PRO A 408 -18.52 28.78 -7.31
C PRO A 408 -17.05 28.34 -7.35
N CYS A 409 -16.40 28.68 -8.46
CA CYS A 409 -15.03 28.35 -8.81
C CYS A 409 -14.02 29.38 -8.23
N LYS A 410 -12.98 28.94 -7.51
CA LYS A 410 -11.75 29.75 -7.32
C LYS A 410 -10.74 29.35 -8.39
N SER A 411 -10.63 30.14 -9.46
CA SER A 411 -9.61 29.95 -10.51
C SER A 411 -8.21 30.36 -10.02
N LEU A 412 -7.20 29.51 -10.22
CA LEU A 412 -5.80 29.91 -10.26
C LEU A 412 -5.49 30.47 -11.66
N GLN A 413 -4.95 31.68 -11.72
CA GLN A 413 -4.50 32.34 -12.95
C GLN A 413 -3.51 31.46 -13.71
N ALA A 414 -3.91 30.94 -14.86
CA ALA A 414 -2.97 30.57 -15.91
C ALA A 414 -2.62 31.84 -16.69
N THR A 415 -1.34 32.22 -16.68
CA THR A 415 -0.78 33.29 -17.52
C THR A 415 -1.16 33.07 -18.99
N PRO A 416 -1.67 34.09 -19.70
CA PRO A 416 -2.13 33.92 -21.08
C PRO A 416 -0.94 33.78 -22.04
N PRO A 417 -1.03 32.93 -23.09
CA PRO A 417 -0.16 33.06 -24.25
C PRO A 417 -0.51 34.35 -24.99
N SER A 418 0.52 35.09 -25.36
CA SER A 418 0.44 36.35 -26.08
C SER A 418 -0.30 36.23 -27.42
N LYS A 419 -1.27 37.12 -27.62
CA LYS A 419 -1.83 37.64 -28.89
C LYS A 419 -2.19 36.62 -29.97
N LEU A 420 -3.50 36.42 -30.17
CA LEU A 420 -4.09 36.35 -31.51
C LEU A 420 -5.52 36.91 -31.45
N GLU A 421 -5.80 37.95 -32.24
CA GLU A 421 -7.13 38.56 -32.41
C GLU A 421 -8.10 37.57 -33.06
N ILE A 422 -9.29 37.41 -32.49
CA ILE A 422 -10.41 36.70 -33.13
C ILE A 422 -11.44 37.74 -33.57
N THR A 423 -11.51 37.94 -34.89
CA THR A 423 -12.60 38.65 -35.58
C THR A 423 -13.83 37.74 -35.64
N ARG A 424 -15.00 38.28 -35.29
CA ARG A 424 -16.33 37.62 -35.33
C ARG A 424 -16.67 37.08 -36.73
N ILE A 425 -17.13 35.83 -36.83
CA ILE A 425 -18.06 35.38 -37.90
C ILE A 425 -19.11 34.40 -37.32
N SER A 426 -20.32 34.58 -37.86
CA SER A 426 -21.62 33.94 -37.62
C SER A 426 -21.70 32.41 -37.83
N ARG A 427 -22.72 31.81 -37.19
CA ARG A 427 -23.30 30.46 -37.38
C ARG A 427 -23.21 29.92 -38.82
N ASP A 428 -22.75 28.67 -38.95
CA ASP A 428 -23.37 27.64 -39.80
C ASP A 428 -22.95 26.21 -39.37
N HIS A 429 -23.77 25.22 -39.71
CA HIS A 429 -23.63 23.78 -39.41
C HIS A 429 -22.43 23.10 -40.09
N ARG A 430 -21.67 22.28 -39.33
CA ARG A 430 -21.20 20.89 -39.60
C ARG A 430 -19.96 20.57 -38.74
N ASN A 431 -19.75 19.26 -38.48
CA ASN A 431 -18.57 18.61 -37.90
C ASN A 431 -17.38 19.53 -37.62
N ASP A 432 -16.99 19.65 -36.34
CA ASP A 432 -15.58 19.66 -35.92
C ASP A 432 -15.48 19.53 -34.38
N THR A 433 -14.50 18.75 -33.94
CA THR A 433 -14.06 18.57 -32.55
C THR A 433 -13.79 19.91 -31.86
N PRO A 434 -14.19 20.14 -30.59
CA PRO A 434 -13.78 21.35 -29.89
C PRO A 434 -12.32 21.26 -29.42
N PRO A 435 -11.56 22.36 -29.45
CA PRO A 435 -10.13 22.39 -29.11
C PRO A 435 -9.89 22.34 -27.58
N PRO A 436 -8.65 22.01 -27.13
CA PRO A 436 -8.36 21.78 -25.73
C PRO A 436 -8.10 23.10 -24.99
N ALA A 437 -9.03 23.51 -24.13
CA ALA A 437 -8.79 24.50 -23.10
C ALA A 437 -9.19 23.90 -21.75
N GLN A 438 -8.20 23.34 -21.05
CA GLN A 438 -8.32 22.86 -19.68
C GLN A 438 -8.58 24.05 -18.74
N LEU A 439 -9.79 24.16 -18.20
CA LEU A 439 -10.06 24.93 -16.98
C LEU A 439 -10.73 23.99 -15.96
N ALA A 440 -9.94 23.56 -14.98
CA ALA A 440 -10.41 22.75 -13.85
C ALA A 440 -11.04 23.64 -12.77
N CYS A 441 -12.19 23.19 -12.26
CA CYS A 441 -13.13 23.94 -11.42
C CYS A 441 -12.94 23.66 -9.92
N LEU A 442 -13.68 24.33 -9.03
CA LEU A 442 -13.67 24.11 -7.58
C LEU A 442 -15.13 23.94 -7.12
N CYS A 443 -15.56 22.71 -6.84
CA CYS A 443 -16.96 22.37 -6.59
C CYS A 443 -17.04 21.19 -5.62
N ARG A 444 -17.89 21.23 -4.57
CA ARG A 444 -17.98 20.15 -3.57
C ARG A 444 -19.36 19.52 -3.59
N CYS A 445 -19.46 18.29 -4.10
CA CYS A 445 -20.71 17.53 -4.09
C CYS A 445 -20.62 16.28 -3.23
N LEU A 446 -21.74 15.97 -2.59
CA LEU A 446 -21.93 14.80 -1.75
C LEU A 446 -22.73 13.76 -2.51
N ASP A 447 -22.28 12.51 -2.53
CA ASP A 447 -23.03 11.39 -3.09
C ASP A 447 -23.42 10.42 -1.97
N PHE A 448 -24.72 10.19 -1.81
CA PHE A 448 -25.29 9.47 -0.68
C PHE A 448 -25.91 8.14 -1.11
N THR A 449 -25.52 7.07 -0.44
CA THR A 449 -26.19 5.78 -0.54
C THR A 449 -26.38 5.22 0.85
N TYR A 450 -27.62 4.84 1.18
CA TYR A 450 -28.00 4.32 2.50
C TYR A 450 -28.68 2.97 2.32
N ILE A 451 -28.78 2.17 3.38
CA ILE A 451 -29.25 0.77 3.27
C ILE A 451 -30.63 0.60 3.91
N GLN A 452 -31.54 -0.06 3.19
CA GLN A 452 -32.74 -0.71 3.74
C GLN A 452 -32.75 -2.25 3.54
N ARG A 453 -31.59 -2.95 3.71
CA ARG A 453 -31.32 -4.42 3.91
C ARG A 453 -29.95 -4.85 3.34
N PRO A 454 -29.28 -5.97 3.74
CA PRO A 454 -29.13 -6.61 5.03
C PRO A 454 -27.69 -6.39 5.54
N SER A 455 -27.30 -5.15 5.81
CA SER A 455 -26.16 -4.84 6.68
C SER A 455 -26.37 -3.41 7.17
N PRO A 456 -26.14 -3.11 8.46
CA PRO A 456 -26.46 -1.81 9.04
C PRO A 456 -25.41 -0.75 8.67
N ILE A 457 -24.88 -0.72 7.44
CA ILE A 457 -23.78 0.15 7.03
C ILE A 457 -24.34 1.37 6.29
N ALA A 458 -24.05 2.57 6.80
CA ALA A 458 -24.30 3.82 6.09
C ALA A 458 -22.98 4.31 5.48
N THR A 459 -23.05 4.75 4.24
CA THR A 459 -21.86 5.02 3.43
C THR A 459 -21.99 6.36 2.76
N PHE A 460 -20.87 7.06 2.64
CA PHE A 460 -20.86 8.35 2.01
C PHE A 460 -19.55 8.62 1.29
N LEU A 461 -19.68 9.06 0.04
CA LEU A 461 -18.56 9.43 -0.80
C LEU A 461 -18.63 10.93 -1.07
N ILE A 462 -17.57 11.66 -0.72
CA ILE A 462 -17.40 13.06 -1.15
C ILE A 462 -16.57 13.08 -2.41
N VAL A 463 -17.21 13.53 -3.48
CA VAL A 463 -16.52 13.92 -4.69
C VAL A 463 -16.39 15.44 -4.64
N ALA A 464 -15.19 15.93 -4.35
CA ALA A 464 -14.92 17.37 -4.37
C ALA A 464 -13.83 17.68 -5.39
N VAL A 465 -14.15 18.57 -6.32
CA VAL A 465 -13.18 19.15 -7.23
C VAL A 465 -12.29 20.10 -6.41
N HIS A 466 -11.05 19.66 -6.23
CA HIS A 466 -9.90 20.39 -5.70
C HIS A 466 -10.01 20.96 -4.26
N VAL A 467 -9.18 20.40 -3.37
CA VAL A 467 -8.79 21.00 -2.08
C VAL A 467 -7.66 21.99 -2.37
N GLU A 468 -7.82 23.26 -1.95
CA GLU A 468 -6.75 24.26 -1.97
C GLU A 468 -5.44 23.63 -1.46
N ASP A 469 -4.38 23.74 -2.26
CA ASP A 469 -3.03 23.54 -1.75
C ASP A 469 -2.82 24.57 -0.64
N GLY A 470 -2.99 24.15 0.62
CA GLY A 470 -2.25 24.77 1.70
C GLY A 470 -0.81 24.78 1.22
N LYS A 471 -0.23 25.97 1.02
CA LYS A 471 1.10 26.16 0.42
C LYS A 471 2.00 25.02 0.91
N PRO A 472 2.51 24.15 0.02
CA PRO A 472 3.42 23.11 0.47
C PRO A 472 4.49 23.82 1.28
N SER A 473 4.78 23.30 2.46
CA SER A 473 5.88 23.86 3.23
C SER A 473 7.08 23.91 2.28
N LEU A 474 7.93 24.93 2.42
CA LEU A 474 9.09 25.09 1.53
C LEU A 474 9.92 23.78 1.45
N ILE A 475 9.84 22.99 2.52
CA ILE A 475 10.38 21.64 2.70
C ILE A 475 9.72 20.60 1.77
N ASP A 476 8.39 20.57 1.61
CA ASP A 476 7.67 19.61 0.75
C ASP A 476 7.93 19.87 -0.74
N SER A 477 7.98 21.16 -1.13
CA SER A 477 8.31 21.55 -2.51
C SER A 477 9.77 21.21 -2.87
N LEU A 478 10.69 21.43 -1.93
CA LEU A 478 12.09 21.04 -2.07
C LEU A 478 12.26 19.52 -2.10
N SER A 479 11.55 18.79 -1.24
CA SER A 479 11.60 17.32 -1.16
C SER A 479 11.12 16.67 -2.46
N ASN A 480 10.01 17.14 -3.02
CA ASN A 480 9.46 16.63 -4.28
C ASN A 480 10.37 16.93 -5.48
N LYS A 481 10.97 18.14 -5.54
CA LYS A 481 11.99 18.48 -6.55
C LYS A 481 13.26 17.65 -6.38
N ALA A 482 13.76 17.48 -5.15
CA ALA A 482 14.95 16.71 -4.88
C ALA A 482 14.77 15.22 -5.22
N SER A 483 13.59 14.64 -4.97
CA SER A 483 13.23 13.28 -5.37
C SER A 483 13.24 13.10 -6.90
N THR A 484 12.76 14.10 -7.65
CA THR A 484 12.80 14.10 -9.13
C THR A 484 14.20 14.29 -9.70
N TYR A 485 15.09 15.02 -9.03
CA TYR A 485 16.51 15.07 -9.42
C TYR A 485 17.25 13.78 -9.08
N HIS A 486 16.97 13.20 -7.91
CA HIS A 486 17.54 11.93 -7.47
C HIS A 486 17.26 10.79 -8.46
N SER A 487 16.05 10.71 -9.02
CA SER A 487 15.68 9.69 -10.00
C SER A 487 16.38 9.83 -11.37
N ARG A 488 16.95 11.02 -11.68
CA ARG A 488 17.67 11.30 -12.92
C ARG A 488 19.16 10.98 -12.88
N VAL A 489 19.76 10.79 -11.70
CA VAL A 489 21.21 10.53 -11.56
C VAL A 489 21.47 9.02 -11.47
N PRO A 490 22.19 8.41 -12.44
CA PRO A 490 22.33 6.95 -12.56
C PRO A 490 22.94 6.24 -11.34
N TYR A 491 23.81 6.93 -10.60
CA TYR A 491 24.52 6.36 -9.45
C TYR A 491 23.74 6.50 -8.13
N LEU A 492 22.91 7.54 -7.97
CA LEU A 492 22.14 7.80 -6.74
C LEU A 492 20.88 6.93 -6.64
N ARG A 493 20.30 6.49 -7.78
CA ARG A 493 19.12 5.61 -7.84
C ARG A 493 19.24 4.31 -7.02
N LYS A 494 20.46 3.86 -6.72
CA LYS A 494 20.72 2.62 -5.96
C LYS A 494 20.51 2.78 -4.44
N LEU A 495 20.43 4.00 -3.94
CA LEU A 495 20.22 4.28 -2.52
C LEU A 495 18.80 4.80 -2.27
N PRO A 496 18.15 4.43 -1.16
CA PRO A 496 16.83 4.93 -0.82
C PRO A 496 16.87 6.44 -0.51
N PHE A 497 16.04 7.23 -1.20
CA PHE A 497 15.97 8.69 -1.05
C PHE A 497 15.90 9.17 0.42
N PRO A 498 15.12 8.54 1.33
CA PRO A 498 15.09 8.93 2.74
C PRO A 498 16.45 8.85 3.47
N ALA A 499 17.31 7.89 3.11
CA ALA A 499 18.63 7.73 3.71
C ALA A 499 19.60 8.83 3.26
N ILE A 500 19.57 9.18 1.97
CA ILE A 500 20.39 10.28 1.45
C ILE A 500 19.91 11.61 2.02
N ALA A 501 18.60 11.82 2.08
CA ALA A 501 18.01 13.05 2.61
C ALA A 501 18.41 13.30 4.07
N ILE A 502 18.37 12.28 4.95
CA ILE A 502 18.75 12.44 6.36
C ILE A 502 20.26 12.73 6.52
N ILE A 503 21.13 12.02 5.78
CA ILE A 503 22.58 12.23 5.84
C ILE A 503 22.93 13.65 5.35
N VAL A 504 22.38 14.07 4.21
CA VAL A 504 22.60 15.43 3.68
C VAL A 504 22.09 16.49 4.66
N THR A 505 20.93 16.26 5.27
CA THR A 505 20.38 17.17 6.30
C THR A 505 21.33 17.27 7.49
N LEU A 506 21.90 16.16 7.97
CA LEU A 506 22.84 16.17 9.07
C LEU A 506 24.18 16.84 8.74
N ILE A 507 24.68 16.67 7.51
CA ILE A 507 25.86 17.40 7.04
C ILE A 507 25.58 18.91 7.05
N LEU A 508 24.42 19.33 6.56
CA LEU A 508 24.02 20.75 6.58
C LEU A 508 23.90 21.29 8.00
N VAL A 509 23.30 20.53 8.93
CA VAL A 509 23.23 20.89 10.35
C VAL A 509 24.62 21.04 10.94
N ASN A 510 25.55 20.14 10.64
CA ASN A 510 26.93 20.23 11.10
C ASN A 510 27.65 21.48 10.56
N VAL A 511 27.44 21.83 9.30
CA VAL A 511 27.98 23.08 8.72
C VAL A 511 27.42 24.29 9.45
N VAL A 512 26.13 24.31 9.77
CA VAL A 512 25.50 25.40 10.54
C VAL A 512 26.05 25.48 11.96
N VAL A 513 26.19 24.34 12.65
CA VAL A 513 26.79 24.29 13.99
C VAL A 513 28.21 24.85 13.98
N TRP A 514 29.05 24.43 13.02
CA TRP A 514 30.40 24.95 12.86
C TRP A 514 30.43 26.43 12.48
N ALA A 515 29.47 26.93 11.70
CA ALA A 515 29.35 28.35 11.40
C ALA A 515 29.01 29.19 12.66
N VAL A 516 28.04 28.74 13.45
CA VAL A 516 27.65 29.40 14.71
C VAL A 516 28.80 29.38 15.71
N VAL A 517 29.44 28.22 15.90
CA VAL A 517 30.62 28.07 16.75
C VAL A 517 31.77 28.92 16.22
N GLY A 518 31.98 28.99 14.91
CA GLY A 518 33.00 29.82 14.28
C GLY A 518 32.84 31.32 14.60
N VAL A 519 31.60 31.83 14.64
CA VAL A 519 31.32 33.20 15.07
C VAL A 519 31.73 33.42 16.54
N VAL A 520 31.44 32.46 17.42
CA VAL A 520 31.82 32.54 18.84
C VAL A 520 33.34 32.43 19.02
N LEU A 521 33.98 31.50 18.31
CA LEU A 521 35.42 31.26 18.37
C LEU A 521 36.25 32.38 17.73
N HIS A 522 35.67 33.18 16.83
CA HIS A 522 36.33 34.38 16.29
C HIS A 522 36.74 35.35 17.41
N PHE A 523 35.92 35.46 18.46
CA PHE A 523 36.21 36.28 19.64
C PHE A 523 37.05 35.56 20.70
N HIS A 524 37.21 34.23 20.58
CA HIS A 524 37.91 33.36 21.55
C HIS A 524 38.83 32.36 20.85
N THR A 525 39.78 32.86 20.06
CA THR A 525 40.70 32.06 19.25
C THR A 525 41.50 30.97 20.00
N PRO A 526 41.85 31.11 21.30
CA PRO A 526 42.53 30.03 22.03
C PRO A 526 41.69 28.76 22.24
N LEU A 527 40.36 28.82 22.04
CA LEU A 527 39.44 27.69 22.20
C LEU A 527 39.26 26.87 20.91
N LEU A 528 39.85 27.29 19.79
CA LEU A 528 39.66 26.63 18.49
C LEU A 528 40.23 25.21 18.47
N SER A 529 41.40 25.00 19.08
CA SER A 529 42.03 23.67 19.13
C SER A 529 41.24 22.70 20.00
N THR A 530 40.70 23.16 21.12
CA THR A 530 39.86 22.33 21.99
C THR A 530 38.50 22.06 21.38
N ALA A 531 37.91 23.03 20.67
CA ALA A 531 36.68 22.81 19.90
C ALA A 531 36.85 21.76 18.80
N LEU A 532 37.93 21.82 18.02
CA LEU A 532 38.25 20.82 17.01
C LEU A 532 38.48 19.44 17.64
N LEU A 533 39.24 19.40 18.73
CA LEU A 533 39.47 18.17 19.48
C LEU A 533 38.14 17.56 19.96
N SER A 534 37.24 18.36 20.52
CA SER A 534 35.93 17.89 20.99
C SER A 534 35.07 17.28 19.88
N TYR A 535 35.04 17.90 18.70
CA TYR A 535 34.34 17.34 17.54
C TYR A 535 34.95 16.01 17.09
N THR A 536 36.29 15.93 17.04
CA THR A 536 36.99 14.69 16.67
C THR A 536 36.80 13.57 17.71
N LEU A 537 36.73 13.91 18.99
CA LEU A 537 36.39 12.96 20.05
C LEU A 537 34.96 12.43 19.88
N GLY A 538 34.00 13.27 19.46
CA GLY A 538 32.64 12.84 19.16
C GLY A 538 32.56 11.88 17.96
N LEU A 539 33.31 12.18 16.90
CA LEU A 539 33.44 11.27 15.74
C LEU A 539 34.07 9.94 16.14
N ARG A 540 35.15 9.98 16.93
CA ARG A 540 35.83 8.78 17.42
C ARG A 540 34.88 7.92 18.26
N HIS A 541 34.13 8.56 19.16
CA HIS A 541 33.22 7.90 20.07
C HIS A 541 32.08 7.16 19.36
N ALA A 542 31.53 7.71 18.28
CA ALA A 542 30.54 7.02 17.46
C ALA A 542 31.04 5.68 16.85
N LEU A 543 32.37 5.48 16.78
CA LEU A 543 32.96 4.24 16.27
C LEU A 543 33.17 3.18 17.34
N ASP A 544 32.75 3.44 18.58
CA ASP A 544 32.82 2.44 19.64
C ASP A 544 31.91 1.25 19.30
N ALA A 545 32.43 0.05 19.59
CA ALA A 545 31.86 -1.20 19.10
C ALA A 545 30.42 -1.43 19.59
N ASP A 546 30.09 -0.92 20.77
CA ASP A 546 28.79 -1.03 21.41
C ASP A 546 27.73 -0.07 20.79
N HIS A 547 28.14 1.14 20.37
CA HIS A 547 27.31 2.07 19.60
C HIS A 547 26.90 1.47 18.25
N ILE A 548 27.88 1.06 17.44
CA ILE A 548 27.66 0.43 16.13
C ILE A 548 26.77 -0.81 16.28
N SER A 549 27.05 -1.65 17.27
CA SER A 549 26.30 -2.89 17.50
C SER A 549 24.86 -2.63 17.93
N ALA A 550 24.62 -1.65 18.81
CA ALA A 550 23.27 -1.33 19.25
C ALA A 550 22.43 -0.73 18.10
N ILE A 551 23.01 0.18 17.31
CA ILE A 551 22.35 0.86 16.20
C ILE A 551 22.05 -0.13 15.06
N ASP A 552 23.03 -0.91 14.60
CA ASP A 552 22.85 -1.89 13.53
C ASP A 552 21.74 -2.89 13.90
N LEU A 553 21.82 -3.41 15.12
CA LEU A 553 20.94 -4.50 15.55
C LEU A 553 19.49 -4.04 15.75
N MET A 554 19.28 -2.80 16.19
CA MET A 554 17.95 -2.18 16.24
C MET A 554 17.42 -1.81 14.86
N THR A 555 18.28 -1.26 13.99
CA THR A 555 17.94 -0.92 12.61
C THR A 555 17.42 -2.16 11.87
N ARG A 556 18.12 -3.29 11.99
CA ARG A 556 17.71 -4.57 11.39
C ARG A 556 16.39 -5.09 11.92
N ARG A 557 16.19 -5.03 13.24
CA ARG A 557 14.95 -5.48 13.86
C ARG A 557 13.74 -4.67 13.37
N LEU A 558 13.88 -3.35 13.31
CA LEU A 558 12.83 -2.47 12.83
C LEU A 558 12.55 -2.70 11.33
N ILE A 559 13.58 -2.97 10.52
CA ILE A 559 13.41 -3.39 9.11
C ILE A 559 12.68 -4.75 9.01
N ALA A 560 13.03 -5.72 9.86
CA ALA A 560 12.37 -7.03 9.91
C ALA A 560 10.89 -6.92 10.31
N SER A 561 10.51 -5.83 10.99
CA SER A 561 9.12 -5.50 11.33
C SER A 561 8.41 -4.70 10.22
N GLY A 562 9.01 -4.56 9.05
CA GLY A 562 8.47 -3.85 7.89
C GLY A 562 8.64 -2.32 7.92
N GLN A 563 9.41 -1.77 8.87
CA GLN A 563 9.63 -0.32 8.97
C GLN A 563 10.85 0.13 8.15
N ARG A 564 10.97 1.45 7.90
CA ARG A 564 12.14 2.09 7.27
C ARG A 564 12.81 3.06 8.24
N PRO A 565 13.58 2.57 9.22
CA PRO A 565 14.02 3.34 10.37
C PRO A 565 15.32 4.12 10.06
N VAL A 566 15.21 5.33 9.49
CA VAL A 566 16.39 6.13 9.09
C VAL A 566 17.04 6.93 10.23
N SER A 567 16.38 7.08 11.37
CA SER A 567 16.79 8.01 12.45
C SER A 567 17.22 7.29 13.74
N VAL A 568 17.52 6.00 13.68
CA VAL A 568 17.88 5.17 14.86
C VAL A 568 19.13 5.72 15.55
N GLY A 569 20.21 5.92 14.79
CA GLY A 569 21.47 6.47 15.31
C GLY A 569 21.35 7.91 15.81
N LEU A 570 20.48 8.73 15.21
CA LEU A 570 20.24 10.10 15.66
C LEU A 570 19.66 10.13 17.08
N PHE A 571 18.63 9.34 17.34
CA PHE A 571 18.02 9.33 18.67
C PHE A 571 18.92 8.68 19.72
N PHE A 572 19.71 7.67 19.33
CA PHE A 572 20.71 7.05 20.20
C PHE A 572 21.79 8.05 20.63
N SER A 573 22.44 8.71 19.67
CA SER A 573 23.49 9.71 19.92
C SER A 573 23.01 10.91 20.73
N LEU A 574 21.78 11.40 20.47
CA LEU A 574 21.17 12.48 21.27
C LEU A 574 20.93 12.05 22.72
N GLY A 575 20.48 10.81 22.93
CA GLY A 575 20.30 10.24 24.26
C GLY A 575 21.62 10.16 25.01
N HIS A 576 22.64 9.57 24.39
CA HIS A 576 23.98 9.43 24.96
C HIS A 576 24.57 10.80 25.32
N SER A 577 24.54 11.73 24.35
CA SER A 577 25.04 13.09 24.51
C SER A 577 24.35 13.90 25.60
N THR A 578 23.10 13.57 25.95
CA THR A 578 22.38 14.26 27.03
C THR A 578 23.14 14.11 28.34
N ILE A 579 23.70 12.94 28.64
CA ILE A 579 24.51 12.73 29.83
C ILE A 579 25.82 13.53 29.74
N VAL A 580 26.52 13.49 28.61
CA VAL A 580 27.78 14.22 28.41
C VAL A 580 27.60 15.73 28.58
N ILE A 581 26.49 16.30 28.09
CA ILE A 581 26.17 17.72 28.26
C ILE A 581 25.87 18.04 29.72
N VAL A 582 24.99 17.26 30.37
CA VAL A 582 24.60 17.48 31.77
C VAL A 582 25.81 17.38 32.70
N THR A 583 26.65 16.37 32.51
CA THR A 583 27.82 16.12 33.35
C THR A 583 28.90 17.18 33.10
N SER A 584 29.08 17.62 31.86
CA SER A 584 29.97 18.77 31.54
C SER A 584 29.51 20.06 32.22
N LEU A 585 28.20 20.32 32.27
CA LEU A 585 27.62 21.47 32.98
C LEU A 585 27.82 21.37 34.50
N VAL A 586 27.60 20.18 35.07
CA VAL A 586 27.82 19.93 36.51
C VAL A 586 29.28 20.15 36.86
N VAL A 587 30.22 19.56 36.10
CA VAL A 587 31.66 19.71 36.32
C VAL A 587 32.09 21.17 36.16
N ALA A 588 31.58 21.88 35.14
CA ALA A 588 31.89 23.29 34.93
C ALA A 588 31.37 24.19 36.07
N GLY A 589 30.15 23.94 36.57
CA GLY A 589 29.55 24.69 37.68
C GLY A 589 30.17 24.39 39.05
N THR A 590 30.87 23.26 39.17
CA THR A 590 31.39 22.75 40.45
C THR A 590 32.92 22.61 40.47
N ALA A 591 33.62 23.25 39.52
CA ALA A 591 35.07 23.14 39.33
C ALA A 591 35.93 23.41 40.58
N ALA A 592 35.36 24.02 41.64
CA ALA A 592 36.01 24.21 42.94
C ALA A 592 35.56 23.26 44.08
N ALA A 593 34.49 22.46 43.90
CA ALA A 593 33.81 21.71 44.97
C ALA A 593 33.64 20.20 44.74
N VAL A 594 33.78 19.68 43.51
CA VAL A 594 33.40 18.28 43.16
C VAL A 594 34.56 17.43 42.63
N SER A 595 35.77 17.98 42.45
CA SER A 595 36.90 17.19 41.94
C SER A 595 37.25 15.97 42.80
N SER A 596 36.95 15.99 44.10
CA SER A 596 37.19 14.87 45.02
C SER A 596 36.09 13.80 45.04
N ARG A 597 34.93 14.06 44.40
CA ARG A 597 33.78 13.14 44.29
C ARG A 597 33.63 12.57 42.88
N PHE A 598 34.42 13.07 41.93
CA PHE A 598 34.35 12.67 40.53
C PHE A 598 34.64 11.17 40.36
N ASP A 599 35.67 10.67 41.03
CA ASP A 599 36.07 9.25 40.98
C ASP A 599 34.96 8.31 41.50
N ASP A 600 34.19 8.74 42.51
CA ASP A 600 33.03 7.98 43.02
C ASP A 600 31.89 7.93 41.99
N PHE A 601 31.64 9.05 41.29
CA PHE A 601 30.61 9.14 40.25
C PHE A 601 31.00 8.35 39.00
N GLU A 602 32.27 8.42 38.59
CA GLU A 602 32.83 7.65 37.47
C GLU A 602 32.71 6.15 37.74
N ARG A 603 33.05 5.71 38.96
CA ARG A 603 32.94 4.29 39.34
C ARG A 603 31.50 3.78 39.35
N VAL A 604 30.57 4.53 39.95
CA VAL A 604 29.15 4.14 40.00
C VAL A 604 28.53 4.17 38.62
N GLY A 605 28.84 5.19 37.82
CA GLY A 605 28.43 5.31 36.42
C GLY A 605 28.94 4.14 35.58
N GLY A 606 30.23 3.82 35.65
CA GLY A 606 30.85 2.71 34.92
C GLY A 606 30.28 1.36 35.27
N ILE A 607 29.99 1.09 36.55
CA ILE A 607 29.30 -0.15 36.92
C ILE A 607 27.89 -0.19 36.32
N VAL A 608 27.10 0.89 36.41
CA VAL A 608 25.74 0.92 35.89
C VAL A 608 25.71 0.84 34.36
N GLY A 609 26.56 1.59 33.66
CA GLY A 609 26.66 1.62 32.20
C GLY A 609 27.13 0.29 31.63
N THR A 610 28.27 -0.24 32.09
CA THR A 610 28.75 -1.57 31.65
C THR A 610 27.72 -2.67 31.97
N SER A 611 27.03 -2.62 33.10
CA SER A 611 25.97 -3.59 33.45
C SER A 611 24.81 -3.58 32.46
N VAL A 612 24.30 -2.38 32.16
CA VAL A 612 23.14 -2.21 31.26
C VAL A 612 23.54 -2.54 29.82
N SER A 613 24.72 -2.08 29.38
CA SER A 613 25.26 -2.36 28.04
C SER A 613 25.52 -3.86 27.85
N ALA A 614 26.18 -4.53 28.80
CA ALA A 614 26.43 -5.97 28.76
C ALA A 614 25.13 -6.78 28.73
N ALA A 615 24.16 -6.45 29.59
CA ALA A 615 22.87 -7.12 29.63
C ALA A 615 22.09 -6.94 28.33
N PHE A 616 22.05 -5.71 27.79
CA PHE A 616 21.32 -5.39 26.58
C PHE A 616 21.93 -6.06 25.35
N LEU A 617 23.24 -5.95 25.13
CA LEU A 617 23.93 -6.58 24.00
C LEU A 617 23.86 -8.11 24.04
N THR A 618 23.97 -8.71 25.23
CA THR A 618 23.83 -10.16 25.41
C THR A 618 22.42 -10.63 25.07
N LEU A 619 21.39 -9.96 25.62
CA LEU A 619 19.99 -10.27 25.34
C LEU A 619 19.67 -10.13 23.85
N LEU A 620 20.21 -9.09 23.21
CA LEU A 620 20.00 -8.83 21.80
C LEU A 620 20.74 -9.82 20.91
N GLY A 621 21.94 -10.28 21.32
CA GLY A 621 22.64 -11.39 20.68
C GLY A 621 21.80 -12.68 20.65
N ILE A 622 21.13 -13.01 21.77
CA ILE A 622 20.24 -14.18 21.88
C ILE A 622 19.05 -14.07 20.92
N VAL A 623 18.42 -12.90 20.84
CA VAL A 623 17.29 -12.66 19.91
C VAL A 623 17.73 -12.85 18.46
N ASN A 624 18.90 -12.33 18.08
CA ASN A 624 19.39 -12.46 16.71
C ASN A 624 19.83 -13.88 16.37
N MET A 625 20.31 -14.65 17.35
CA MET A 625 20.54 -16.08 17.18
C MET A 625 19.23 -16.82 16.86
N TRP A 626 18.11 -16.44 17.49
CA TRP A 626 16.79 -16.99 17.17
C TRP A 626 16.28 -16.58 15.77
N ILE A 627 16.49 -15.32 15.37
CA ILE A 627 16.17 -14.86 14.00
C ILE A 627 16.98 -15.63 12.97
N LEU A 628 18.30 -15.80 13.20
CA LEU A 628 19.17 -16.60 12.34
C LEU A 628 18.66 -18.03 12.20
N TYR A 629 18.25 -18.66 13.31
CA TYR A 629 17.64 -19.99 13.30
C TYR A 629 16.38 -20.05 12.43
N LYS A 630 15.48 -19.06 12.54
CA LYS A 630 14.27 -18.96 11.71
C LYS A 630 14.57 -18.75 10.23
N LEU A 631 15.55 -17.91 9.90
CA LEU A 631 15.99 -17.69 8.51
C LEU A 631 16.60 -18.97 7.91
N VAL A 632 17.38 -19.73 8.68
CA VAL A 632 17.91 -21.03 8.25
C VAL A 632 16.76 -22.04 8.03
N GLN A 633 15.74 -22.06 8.89
CA GLN A 633 14.53 -22.88 8.65
C GLN A 633 13.77 -22.46 7.40
N GLN A 634 13.68 -21.16 7.12
CA GLN A 634 13.03 -20.64 5.91
C GLN A 634 13.82 -21.01 4.65
N MET A 635 15.16 -20.90 4.67
CA MET A 635 16.02 -21.35 3.57
C MET A 635 15.84 -22.85 3.31
N ARG A 636 15.80 -23.68 4.36
CA ARG A 636 15.51 -25.12 4.20
C ARG A 636 14.16 -25.36 3.52
N ARG A 637 13.12 -24.62 3.92
CA ARG A 637 11.78 -24.70 3.29
C ARG A 637 11.77 -24.24 1.84
N LEU A 638 12.43 -23.13 1.52
CA LEU A 638 12.54 -22.64 0.14
C LEU A 638 13.32 -23.61 -0.75
N LEU A 639 14.36 -24.25 -0.22
CA LEU A 639 15.11 -25.28 -0.94
C LEU A 639 14.31 -26.58 -1.14
N LEU A 640 13.38 -26.89 -0.24
CA LEU A 640 12.45 -28.03 -0.38
C LEU A 640 11.33 -27.72 -1.38
N ALA A 641 10.75 -26.52 -1.32
CA ALA A 641 9.68 -26.08 -2.23
C ALA A 641 10.16 -25.79 -3.65
N ALA A 642 11.46 -25.56 -3.85
CA ALA A 642 12.06 -25.38 -5.17
C ALA A 642 12.45 -26.70 -5.85
N GLU A 643 12.19 -27.87 -5.24
CA GLU A 643 12.27 -29.17 -5.91
C GLU A 643 11.08 -29.31 -6.88
N PRO A 644 11.29 -29.44 -8.20
CA PRO A 644 10.17 -29.61 -9.14
C PRO A 644 9.68 -31.07 -9.10
N GLY A 645 8.40 -31.25 -8.79
CA GLY A 645 7.74 -32.55 -8.62
C GLY A 645 7.13 -32.83 -7.24
N SER A 646 7.08 -31.83 -6.35
CA SER A 646 6.41 -31.90 -5.03
C SER A 646 5.32 -30.81 -4.88
N GLU A 647 4.67 -30.45 -5.98
CA GLU A 647 3.57 -29.46 -5.97
C GLU A 647 2.38 -29.94 -5.12
N GLU A 648 2.13 -31.25 -5.03
CA GLU A 648 1.04 -31.82 -4.23
C GLU A 648 1.32 -31.84 -2.72
N GLN A 649 2.56 -32.02 -2.28
CA GLN A 649 2.91 -32.04 -0.84
C GLN A 649 3.08 -30.62 -0.27
N ALA A 650 3.56 -29.67 -1.07
CA ALA A 650 3.74 -28.28 -0.64
C ALA A 650 2.40 -27.53 -0.47
N GLN A 651 1.36 -27.87 -1.25
CA GLN A 651 0.02 -27.30 -1.10
C GLN A 651 -0.72 -27.82 0.14
N GLN A 652 -0.49 -29.09 0.53
CA GLN A 652 -1.12 -29.68 1.71
C GLN A 652 -0.53 -29.15 3.03
N GLU A 653 0.79 -28.91 3.09
CA GLU A 653 1.44 -28.34 4.28
C GLU A 653 1.27 -26.81 4.39
N GLN A 654 1.07 -26.08 3.28
CA GLN A 654 0.76 -24.64 3.30
C GLN A 654 -0.67 -24.36 3.77
N GLY A 655 -1.65 -25.21 3.40
CA GLY A 655 -3.03 -25.09 3.86
C GLY A 655 -3.18 -25.25 5.38
N GLN A 656 -2.42 -26.15 6.00
CA GLN A 656 -2.54 -26.44 7.44
C GLN A 656 -1.91 -25.40 8.36
N ARG A 657 -0.95 -24.58 7.90
CA ARG A 657 -0.33 -23.54 8.74
C ARG A 657 -0.98 -22.16 8.66
N GLN A 658 -1.70 -21.86 7.58
CA GLN A 658 -2.43 -20.61 7.48
C GLN A 658 -3.66 -20.59 8.42
N GLU A 659 -4.21 -21.77 8.76
CA GLU A 659 -5.19 -21.94 9.85
C GLU A 659 -4.57 -21.91 11.26
N GLN A 660 -3.28 -22.26 11.41
CA GLN A 660 -2.59 -22.31 12.71
C GLN A 660 -1.95 -20.99 13.15
N GLU A 661 -1.67 -20.05 12.25
CA GLU A 661 -1.26 -18.68 12.63
C GLU A 661 -2.43 -17.82 13.12
N GLY A 662 -3.68 -18.25 12.90
CA GLY A 662 -4.89 -17.64 13.46
C GLY A 662 -5.35 -18.24 14.80
N MET A 663 -4.73 -19.33 15.27
CA MET A 663 -5.20 -20.08 16.45
C MET A 663 -4.03 -20.40 17.39
N HIS A 664 -3.93 -19.58 18.44
CA HIS A 664 -3.28 -19.83 19.73
C HIS A 664 -1.80 -20.30 19.74
N PHE A 665 -0.96 -19.41 20.27
CA PHE A 665 0.47 -19.60 20.55
C PHE A 665 0.69 -20.64 21.68
N GLU A 666 0.55 -21.93 21.39
CA GLU A 666 0.94 -23.00 22.33
C GLU A 666 2.45 -23.23 22.27
N GLY A 667 3.12 -22.67 23.27
CA GLY A 667 4.58 -22.67 23.39
C GLY A 667 5.17 -21.38 23.98
N ALA A 668 4.34 -20.48 24.52
CA ALA A 668 4.80 -19.28 25.23
C ALA A 668 5.46 -19.64 26.57
N GLY A 669 6.68 -20.16 26.52
CA GLY A 669 7.57 -20.17 27.68
C GLY A 669 7.82 -18.75 28.20
N VAL A 670 8.36 -18.64 29.42
CA VAL A 670 8.79 -17.38 30.07
C VAL A 670 9.58 -16.48 29.11
N LEU A 671 10.36 -17.09 28.22
CA LEU A 671 11.18 -16.44 27.22
C LEU A 671 10.37 -15.62 26.19
N TYR A 672 9.19 -16.09 25.76
CA TYR A 672 8.33 -15.33 24.83
C TYR A 672 7.73 -14.09 25.49
N HIS A 673 7.32 -14.19 26.76
CA HIS A 673 6.81 -13.05 27.53
C HIS A 673 7.90 -11.99 27.79
N LEU A 674 9.12 -12.44 28.07
CA LEU A 674 10.29 -11.57 28.23
C LEU A 674 10.60 -10.85 26.91
N PHE A 675 10.61 -11.59 25.79
CA PHE A 675 10.86 -11.04 24.46
C PHE A 675 9.76 -10.10 23.98
N HIS A 676 8.48 -10.40 24.23
CA HIS A 676 7.37 -9.55 23.82
C HIS A 676 7.39 -8.19 24.55
N LYS A 677 7.64 -8.19 25.87
CA LYS A 677 7.80 -6.94 26.65
C LYS A 677 8.98 -6.10 26.17
N LEU A 678 10.12 -6.73 25.88
CA LEU A 678 11.28 -6.04 25.30
C LEU A 678 10.97 -5.50 23.90
N PHE A 679 10.20 -6.23 23.09
CA PHE A 679 9.86 -5.79 21.74
C PHE A 679 8.90 -4.60 21.72
N THR A 680 7.97 -4.50 22.68
CA THR A 680 7.16 -3.28 22.87
C THR A 680 7.98 -2.09 23.36
N LEU A 681 9.15 -2.33 23.98
CA LEU A 681 9.99 -1.27 24.52
C LEU A 681 10.68 -0.44 23.44
N ILE A 682 11.03 -1.04 22.28
CA ILE A 682 11.71 -0.32 21.17
C ILE A 682 11.06 -0.70 19.83
N ASP A 683 9.83 -0.25 19.59
CA ASP A 683 9.07 -0.48 18.35
C ASP A 683 9.17 0.68 17.34
N ARG A 684 9.82 1.80 17.72
CA ARG A 684 9.95 3.02 16.93
C ARG A 684 11.37 3.60 17.07
N PRO A 685 11.92 4.29 16.05
CA PRO A 685 13.27 4.86 16.09
C PRO A 685 13.54 5.80 17.27
N TRP A 686 12.56 6.61 17.68
CA TRP A 686 12.74 7.57 18.78
C TRP A 686 12.91 6.91 20.15
N LYS A 687 12.45 5.66 20.33
CA LYS A 687 12.63 4.90 21.57
C LYS A 687 14.09 4.44 21.78
N MET A 688 14.99 4.75 20.86
CA MET A 688 16.44 4.63 21.06
C MET A 688 17.02 5.71 21.97
N TYR A 689 16.31 6.82 22.19
CA TYR A 689 16.81 7.92 23.01
C TYR A 689 17.02 7.53 24.50
N PRO A 690 16.06 6.88 25.18
CA PRO A 690 16.29 6.39 26.54
C PRO A 690 17.43 5.36 26.62
N LEU A 691 17.61 4.54 25.58
CA LEU A 691 18.72 3.59 25.52
C LEU A 691 20.07 4.32 25.40
N GLY A 692 20.15 5.36 24.56
CA GLY A 692 21.32 6.22 24.47
C GLY A 692 21.69 6.83 25.82
N ILE A 693 20.71 7.34 26.58
CA ILE A 693 20.95 7.89 27.94
C ILE A 693 21.61 6.84 28.84
N LEU A 694 21.13 5.60 28.81
CA LEU A 694 21.68 4.53 29.64
C LEU A 694 23.14 4.20 29.28
N PHE A 695 23.48 4.28 27.99
CA PHE A 695 24.86 4.09 27.53
C PHE A 695 25.75 5.28 27.92
N GLY A 696 25.24 6.52 27.84
CA GLY A 696 25.98 7.70 28.27
C GLY A 696 26.22 7.80 29.79
N LEU A 697 25.48 7.04 30.62
CA LEU A 697 25.71 6.97 32.07
C LEU A 697 26.95 6.15 32.45
N GLY A 698 27.51 5.38 31.51
CA GLY A 698 28.68 4.55 31.76
C GLY A 698 29.95 5.33 32.06
N PHE A 699 30.16 6.51 31.46
CA PHE A 699 31.47 7.18 31.47
C PHE A 699 32.64 6.26 31.05
N ASP A 700 32.34 5.12 30.42
CA ASP A 700 33.28 4.01 30.19
C ASP A 700 34.24 4.29 29.02
N THR A 701 34.17 5.49 28.44
CA THR A 701 34.95 5.87 27.26
C THR A 701 35.94 6.97 27.57
N SER A 702 37.19 6.75 27.13
CA SER A 702 38.25 7.77 27.22
C SER A 702 37.89 9.10 26.57
N SER A 703 36.95 9.10 25.61
CA SER A 703 36.46 10.29 24.92
C SER A 703 35.51 11.14 25.77
N GLU A 704 34.61 10.53 26.54
CA GLU A 704 33.72 11.24 27.48
C GLU A 704 34.53 11.87 28.61
N ILE A 705 35.43 11.10 29.24
CA ILE A 705 36.30 11.59 30.31
C ILE A 705 37.18 12.74 29.80
N ALA A 706 37.71 12.65 28.57
CA ALA A 706 38.47 13.73 27.96
C ALA A 706 37.65 15.02 27.79
N ILE A 707 36.38 14.92 27.38
CA ILE A 707 35.47 16.08 27.26
C ILE A 707 35.18 16.70 28.63
N LEU A 708 34.96 15.88 29.66
CA LEU A 708 34.75 16.36 31.02
C LEU A 708 36.00 17.04 31.56
N GLY A 709 37.18 16.49 31.30
CA GLY A 709 38.48 17.08 31.63
C GLY A 709 38.70 18.43 30.93
N ILE A 710 38.40 18.53 29.63
CA ILE A 710 38.45 19.79 28.87
C ILE A 710 37.51 20.82 29.51
N SER A 711 36.27 20.43 29.81
CA SER A 711 35.28 21.30 30.44
C SER A 711 35.72 21.78 31.83
N SER A 712 36.31 20.89 32.63
CA SER A 712 36.87 21.19 33.96
C SER A 712 38.04 22.17 33.90
N ILE A 713 39.02 21.92 33.02
CA ILE A 713 40.21 22.78 32.85
C ILE A 713 39.79 24.19 32.44
N HIS A 714 38.82 24.31 31.53
CA HIS A 714 38.32 25.60 31.09
C HIS A 714 37.50 26.31 32.18
N ALA A 715 36.72 25.58 32.97
CA ALA A 715 36.03 26.13 34.14
C ALA A 715 37.01 26.68 35.19
N ALA A 716 38.10 25.95 35.47
CA ALA A 716 39.15 26.39 36.40
C ALA A 716 39.88 27.65 35.93
N ARG A 717 39.95 27.88 34.60
CA ARG A 717 40.49 29.11 33.98
C ARG A 717 39.51 30.29 33.99
N GLY A 718 38.32 30.13 34.59
CA GLY A 718 37.31 31.19 34.68
C GLY A 718 36.54 31.45 33.39
N THR A 719 36.53 30.49 32.44
CA THR A 719 35.70 30.63 31.23
C THR A 719 34.22 30.49 31.57
N SER A 720 33.36 31.22 30.86
CA SER A 720 31.92 31.17 31.10
C SER A 720 31.33 29.79 30.78
N ILE A 721 30.32 29.38 31.55
CA ILE A 721 29.60 28.11 31.36
C ILE A 721 29.03 28.00 29.93
N TRP A 722 28.58 29.12 29.35
CA TRP A 722 28.06 29.17 27.98
C TRP A 722 29.13 28.85 26.91
N LEU A 723 30.37 29.26 27.14
CA LEU A 723 31.50 28.91 26.25
C LEU A 723 31.92 27.46 26.43
N ILE A 724 31.86 26.94 27.66
CA ILE A 724 32.19 25.53 27.94
C ILE A 724 31.19 24.58 27.27
N LEU A 725 29.91 24.98 27.15
CA LEU A 725 28.87 24.18 26.48
C LEU A 725 29.15 23.93 24.98
N VAL A 726 30.01 24.72 24.35
CA VAL A 726 30.43 24.50 22.95
C VAL A 726 31.09 23.14 22.76
N PHE A 727 31.89 22.68 23.73
CA PHE A 727 32.64 21.43 23.63
C PHE A 727 31.73 20.19 23.56
N PRO A 728 30.79 19.94 24.50
CA PRO A 728 29.89 18.80 24.40
C PRO A 728 28.91 18.93 23.22
N VAL A 729 28.52 20.14 22.79
CA VAL A 729 27.68 20.32 21.59
C VAL A 729 28.40 19.88 20.32
N LEU A 730 29.68 20.22 20.16
CA LEU A 730 30.49 19.76 19.03
C LEU A 730 30.74 18.24 19.08
N PHE A 731 30.95 17.70 20.27
CA PHE A 731 31.04 16.26 20.48
C PHE A 731 29.76 15.55 20.02
N THR A 732 28.58 16.05 20.40
CA THR A 732 27.28 15.53 19.95
C THR A 732 27.09 15.65 18.44
N ALA A 733 27.50 16.76 17.83
CA ALA A 733 27.35 16.99 16.40
C ALA A 733 28.16 15.95 15.59
N GLY A 734 29.40 15.67 16.02
CA GLY A 734 30.25 14.63 15.43
C GLY A 734 29.66 13.23 15.61
N MET A 735 29.25 12.88 16.84
CA MET A 735 28.67 11.56 17.13
C MET A 735 27.39 11.29 16.32
N ALA A 736 26.46 12.26 16.32
CA ALA A 736 25.18 12.11 15.63
C ALA A 736 25.32 11.94 14.12
N LEU A 737 26.35 12.52 13.51
CA LEU A 737 26.63 12.37 12.09
C LEU A 737 26.99 10.91 11.75
N LEU A 738 27.94 10.33 12.46
CA LEU A 738 28.43 8.96 12.18
C LEU A 738 27.41 7.89 12.61
N ASP A 739 26.83 8.00 13.80
CA ASP A 739 25.80 7.05 14.28
C ASP A 739 24.59 7.00 13.34
N THR A 740 24.15 8.15 12.83
CA THR A 740 23.03 8.20 11.87
C THR A 740 23.44 7.70 10.48
N ALA A 741 24.68 8.00 10.05
CA ALA A 741 25.20 7.50 8.78
C ALA A 741 25.28 5.96 8.77
N ASP A 742 25.71 5.35 9.87
CA ASP A 742 25.75 3.89 10.04
C ASP A 742 24.35 3.27 9.89
N GLY A 743 23.36 3.74 10.66
CA GLY A 743 21.98 3.24 10.55
C GLY A 743 21.36 3.43 9.16
N ALA A 744 21.62 4.57 8.52
CA ALA A 744 21.13 4.87 7.17
C ALA A 744 21.80 3.99 6.10
N LEU A 745 23.10 3.72 6.22
CA LEU A 745 23.86 2.84 5.32
C LEU A 745 23.41 1.39 5.46
N MET A 746 23.19 0.93 6.68
CA MET A 746 22.69 -0.42 6.95
C MET A 746 21.29 -0.65 6.38
N MET A 747 20.40 0.34 6.49
CA MET A 747 19.09 0.28 5.83
C MET A 747 19.20 0.20 4.30
N ALA A 748 20.14 0.94 3.70
CA ALA A 748 20.37 0.91 2.26
C ALA A 748 20.86 -0.47 1.78
N LEU A 749 21.79 -1.09 2.51
CA LEU A 749 22.28 -2.44 2.23
C LEU A 749 21.16 -3.49 2.27
N TYR A 750 20.29 -3.45 3.28
CA TYR A 750 19.15 -4.36 3.40
C TYR A 750 18.05 -4.13 2.34
N THR A 751 17.72 -2.88 2.05
CA THR A 751 16.69 -2.56 1.06
C THR A 751 17.15 -2.97 -0.35
N SER A 752 18.44 -2.78 -0.65
CA SER A 752 19.03 -3.16 -1.95
C SER A 752 19.05 -4.68 -2.19
N THR A 753 19.19 -5.48 -1.13
CA THR A 753 19.17 -6.95 -1.23
C THR A 753 17.75 -7.51 -1.41
N GLN A 754 16.72 -6.85 -0.85
CA GLN A 754 15.31 -7.22 -1.08
C GLN A 754 14.79 -6.90 -2.50
N LEU A 755 15.48 -6.03 -3.25
CA LEU A 755 15.15 -5.73 -4.64
C LEU A 755 15.64 -6.81 -5.66
N ALA A 756 16.32 -7.86 -5.20
CA ALA A 756 16.72 -8.96 -6.06
C ALA A 756 15.54 -9.90 -6.34
N ARG A 757 15.27 -10.20 -7.63
CA ARG A 757 14.17 -11.07 -8.10
C ARG A 757 14.18 -12.51 -7.56
N ASP A 758 15.26 -12.97 -6.92
CA ASP A 758 15.40 -14.36 -6.44
C ASP A 758 15.24 -14.47 -4.91
N LYS A 759 14.13 -15.08 -4.47
CA LYS A 759 13.82 -15.31 -3.05
C LYS A 759 14.90 -16.11 -2.30
N ILE A 760 15.61 -17.02 -2.99
CA ILE A 760 16.71 -17.81 -2.40
C ILE A 760 17.95 -16.93 -2.22
N ALA A 761 18.24 -16.02 -3.15
CA ALA A 761 19.33 -15.05 -3.00
C ALA A 761 19.09 -14.13 -1.79
N VAL A 762 17.88 -13.58 -1.67
CA VAL A 762 17.48 -12.71 -0.55
C VAL A 762 17.66 -13.42 0.78
N CYS A 763 17.18 -14.67 0.89
CA CYS A 763 17.31 -15.45 2.11
C CYS A 763 18.78 -15.81 2.43
N TYR A 764 19.61 -16.09 1.42
CA TYR A 764 21.03 -16.40 1.60
C TYR A 764 21.81 -15.21 2.17
N TYR A 765 21.69 -14.04 1.53
CA TYR A 765 22.38 -12.84 1.99
C TYR A 765 21.88 -12.40 3.38
N SER A 766 20.58 -12.57 3.66
CA SER A 766 20.02 -12.32 4.99
C SER A 766 20.61 -13.23 6.07
N ILE A 767 20.85 -14.52 5.77
CA ILE A 767 21.50 -15.46 6.70
C ILE A 767 22.95 -15.07 6.95
N VAL A 768 23.71 -14.78 5.91
CA VAL A 768 25.13 -14.40 6.04
C VAL A 768 25.25 -13.14 6.88
N LEU A 769 24.47 -12.12 6.55
CA LEU A 769 24.53 -10.82 7.21
C LEU A 769 24.07 -10.92 8.68
N THR A 770 23.07 -11.74 8.98
CA THR A 770 22.61 -12.02 10.35
C THR A 770 23.62 -12.88 11.13
N GLY A 771 24.32 -13.79 10.46
CA GLY A 771 25.37 -14.62 11.06
C GLY A 771 26.54 -13.79 11.58
N VAL A 772 27.03 -12.84 10.78
CA VAL A 772 28.11 -11.93 11.19
C VAL A 772 27.70 -11.10 12.41
N THR A 773 26.48 -10.56 12.43
CA THR A 773 25.99 -9.79 13.60
C THR A 773 25.90 -10.62 14.86
N VAL A 774 25.49 -11.89 14.78
CA VAL A 774 25.43 -12.74 15.97
C VAL A 774 26.82 -12.97 16.54
N VAL A 775 27.82 -13.22 15.68
CA VAL A 775 29.21 -13.41 16.11
C VAL A 775 29.76 -12.14 16.77
N VAL A 776 29.55 -10.98 16.14
CA VAL A 776 29.99 -9.68 16.66
C VAL A 776 29.31 -9.35 17.99
N ALA A 777 27.98 -9.46 18.06
CA ALA A 777 27.21 -9.14 19.27
C ALA A 777 27.59 -10.05 20.45
N VAL A 778 27.80 -11.35 20.21
CA VAL A 778 28.25 -12.28 21.25
C VAL A 778 29.68 -11.94 21.69
N ALA A 779 30.60 -11.66 20.77
CA ALA A 779 31.98 -11.29 21.11
C ALA A 779 32.03 -10.03 21.98
N ILE A 780 31.31 -8.97 21.59
CA ILE A 780 31.27 -7.70 22.35
C ILE A 780 30.55 -7.90 23.68
N GLY A 781 29.42 -8.61 23.70
CA GLY A 781 28.70 -8.90 24.94
C GLY A 781 29.57 -9.64 25.96
N VAL A 782 30.41 -10.58 25.51
CA VAL A 782 31.38 -11.27 26.37
C VAL A 782 32.46 -10.30 26.87
N VAL A 783 33.02 -9.44 26.01
CA VAL A 783 34.02 -8.45 26.44
C VAL A 783 33.42 -7.46 27.45
N GLN A 784 32.22 -6.96 27.21
CA GLN A 784 31.51 -6.05 28.14
C GLN A 784 31.21 -6.73 29.47
N PHE A 785 30.83 -8.01 29.46
CA PHE A 785 30.65 -8.78 30.70
C PHE A 785 31.96 -8.97 31.47
N LEU A 786 33.08 -9.21 30.77
CA LEU A 786 34.40 -9.30 31.40
C LEU A 786 34.88 -7.95 31.96
N ASN A 787 34.57 -6.84 31.30
CA ASN A 787 34.83 -5.49 31.82
C ASN A 787 33.98 -5.16 33.05
N LEU A 788 32.71 -5.56 33.06
CA LEU A 788 31.87 -5.45 34.26
C LEU A 788 32.48 -6.24 35.42
N ALA A 789 33.00 -7.44 35.17
CA ALA A 789 33.68 -8.24 36.18
C ALA A 789 34.95 -7.55 36.70
N LEU A 790 35.74 -6.89 35.84
CA LEU A 790 36.87 -6.07 36.26
C LEU A 790 36.44 -4.92 37.19
N ASN A 791 35.39 -4.18 36.80
CA ASN A 791 34.90 -3.01 37.52
C ASN A 791 34.31 -3.35 38.90
N VAL A 792 33.72 -4.55 39.04
CA VAL A 792 33.06 -5.01 40.28
C VAL A 792 34.02 -5.78 41.20
N VAL A 793 34.85 -6.67 40.65
CA VAL A 793 35.61 -7.65 41.45
C VAL A 793 36.97 -7.12 41.91
N GLN A 794 37.56 -6.13 41.23
CA GLN A 794 38.91 -5.60 41.52
C GLN A 794 39.88 -6.69 42.02
N PRO A 795 40.34 -7.62 41.16
CA PRO A 795 41.27 -8.66 41.60
C PRO A 795 42.49 -8.02 42.27
N ASP A 796 42.67 -8.30 43.56
CA ASP A 796 43.59 -7.62 44.49
C ASP A 796 44.94 -7.29 43.85
N THR A 797 45.21 -6.00 43.71
CA THR A 797 46.54 -5.45 43.39
C THR A 797 47.15 -4.75 44.60
N ASP A 798 46.88 -5.20 45.82
CA ASP A 798 47.58 -4.69 47.00
C ASP A 798 47.98 -5.82 47.96
N THR A 799 49.19 -6.35 47.77
CA THR A 799 50.06 -6.72 48.90
C THR A 799 51.47 -6.20 48.64
N ALA A 800 51.94 -5.42 49.60
CA ALA A 800 53.25 -4.80 49.62
C ALA A 800 54.39 -5.85 49.64
N GLY A 801 55.47 -5.55 48.92
CA GLY A 801 56.80 -6.14 49.13
C GLY A 801 57.28 -7.12 48.07
N GLY A 802 58.08 -6.61 47.12
CA GLY A 802 59.09 -7.40 46.40
C GLY A 802 58.60 -8.24 45.22
N GLY A 803 58.94 -7.79 44.00
CA GLY A 803 59.14 -8.66 42.84
C GLY A 803 57.90 -9.29 42.19
N GLY A 804 57.41 -8.66 41.12
CA GLY A 804 56.68 -9.36 40.05
C GLY A 804 55.22 -9.75 40.33
N GLY A 805 54.38 -8.79 40.72
CA GLY A 805 52.94 -8.99 40.90
C GLY A 805 52.22 -9.34 39.60
N HIS A 806 51.93 -10.62 39.39
CA HIS A 806 51.09 -11.13 38.31
C HIS A 806 49.60 -10.97 38.67
N GLY A 807 49.04 -9.78 38.45
CA GLY A 807 47.67 -9.72 37.93
C GLY A 807 47.65 -10.58 36.66
N GLY A 808 46.92 -11.69 36.69
CA GLY A 808 47.02 -12.76 35.67
C GLY A 808 47.01 -12.19 34.25
N ALA A 809 47.85 -12.73 33.35
CA ALA A 809 48.00 -12.24 31.98
C ALA A 809 46.66 -12.06 31.23
N PHE A 810 45.64 -12.83 31.63
CA PHE A 810 44.25 -12.71 31.19
C PHE A 810 43.63 -11.34 31.50
N TRP A 811 43.63 -10.88 32.75
CA TRP A 811 42.99 -9.62 33.14
C TRP A 811 43.68 -8.38 32.56
N ARG A 812 45.02 -8.40 32.47
CA ARG A 812 45.79 -7.39 31.70
C ARG A 812 45.47 -7.41 30.20
N GLY A 813 45.04 -8.56 29.68
CA GLY A 813 44.56 -8.69 28.31
C GLY A 813 43.17 -8.07 28.13
N VAL A 814 42.25 -8.32 29.05
CA VAL A 814 40.89 -7.75 29.06
C VAL A 814 40.93 -6.23 29.20
N GLU A 815 41.72 -5.70 30.14
CA GLU A 815 41.90 -4.26 30.36
C GLU A 815 42.43 -3.55 29.10
N ARG A 816 43.48 -4.09 28.46
CA ARG A 816 44.01 -3.56 27.19
C ARG A 816 43.01 -3.63 26.02
N LEU A 817 42.09 -4.60 26.06
CA LEU A 817 41.03 -4.72 25.07
C LEU A 817 39.95 -3.66 25.31
N GLY A 818 39.65 -3.36 26.58
CA GLY A 818 38.80 -2.26 27.00
C GLY A 818 39.38 -0.86 26.72
N GLU A 819 40.70 -0.71 26.66
CA GLU A 819 41.33 0.57 26.29
C GLU A 819 41.37 0.82 24.76
N ARG A 820 41.12 -0.21 23.93
CA ARG A 820 41.25 -0.16 22.46
C ARG A 820 39.97 -0.52 21.72
N TRP A 821 38.84 0.01 22.19
CA TRP A 821 37.53 -0.19 21.56
C TRP A 821 37.46 0.30 20.11
N ASP A 822 38.28 1.29 19.74
CA ASP A 822 38.43 1.81 18.38
C ASP A 822 38.97 0.76 17.41
N VAL A 823 39.97 -0.02 17.83
CA VAL A 823 40.55 -1.11 17.03
C VAL A 823 39.53 -2.24 16.88
N VAL A 824 38.76 -2.52 17.92
CA VAL A 824 37.68 -3.53 17.89
C VAL A 824 36.56 -3.08 16.94
N GLY A 825 36.11 -1.83 17.02
CA GLY A 825 35.14 -1.22 16.10
C GLY A 825 35.59 -1.28 14.65
N GLY A 826 36.84 -0.89 14.37
CA GLY A 826 37.44 -1.00 13.03
C GLY A 826 37.51 -2.44 12.51
N ALA A 827 37.82 -3.40 13.38
CA ALA A 827 37.84 -4.82 13.02
C ALA A 827 36.44 -5.36 12.69
N ILE A 828 35.39 -4.88 13.38
CA ILE A 828 33.99 -5.22 13.10
C ILE A 828 33.57 -4.73 11.72
N CYS A 829 33.82 -3.45 11.43
CA CYS A 829 33.55 -2.87 10.10
C CYS A 829 34.29 -3.66 8.99
N GLY A 830 35.56 -3.99 9.23
CA GLY A 830 36.35 -4.82 8.32
C GLY A 830 35.77 -6.22 8.11
N ALA A 831 35.24 -6.85 9.16
CA ALA A 831 34.60 -8.17 9.08
C ALA A 831 33.31 -8.13 8.24
N PHE A 832 32.48 -7.09 8.36
CA PHE A 832 31.29 -6.93 7.52
C PHE A 832 31.64 -6.77 6.04
N VAL A 833 32.65 -5.97 5.72
CA VAL A 833 33.11 -5.79 4.34
C VAL A 833 33.68 -7.08 3.77
N LEU A 834 34.53 -7.76 4.53
CA LEU A 834 35.18 -9.00 4.11
C LEU A 834 34.17 -10.13 3.91
N VAL A 835 33.31 -10.39 4.90
CA VAL A 835 32.30 -11.46 4.81
C VAL A 835 31.25 -11.13 3.75
N GLY A 836 30.83 -9.87 3.65
CA GLY A 836 29.95 -9.39 2.59
C GLY A 836 30.53 -9.66 1.20
N GLY A 837 31.78 -9.25 0.96
CA GLY A 837 32.48 -9.47 -0.32
C GLY A 837 32.67 -10.95 -0.65
N VAL A 838 33.12 -11.75 0.32
CA VAL A 838 33.28 -13.21 0.15
C VAL A 838 31.95 -13.89 -0.16
N SER A 839 30.86 -13.48 0.49
CA SER A 839 29.53 -14.07 0.27
C SER A 839 29.02 -13.90 -1.17
N VAL A 840 29.33 -12.78 -1.82
CA VAL A 840 28.97 -12.54 -3.22
C VAL A 840 29.74 -13.49 -4.15
N VAL A 841 31.02 -13.72 -3.88
CA VAL A 841 31.86 -14.65 -4.64
C VAL A 841 31.41 -16.11 -4.43
N VAL A 842 31.02 -16.47 -3.20
CA VAL A 842 30.63 -17.84 -2.82
C VAL A 842 29.21 -18.20 -3.26
N TYR A 843 28.30 -17.23 -3.41
CA TYR A 843 26.90 -17.47 -3.76
C TYR A 843 26.75 -18.25 -5.07
N GLY A 844 27.44 -17.84 -6.14
CA GLY A 844 27.36 -18.49 -7.45
C GLY A 844 27.77 -19.97 -7.45
N PRO A 845 28.96 -20.32 -6.93
CA PRO A 845 29.40 -21.70 -6.75
C PRO A 845 28.47 -22.53 -5.84
N TRP A 846 27.97 -21.94 -4.76
CA TRP A 846 27.05 -22.61 -3.83
C TRP A 846 25.71 -22.93 -4.50
N ARG A 847 25.11 -21.97 -5.22
CA ARG A 847 23.86 -22.16 -5.95
C ARG A 847 23.96 -23.29 -6.99
N ARG A 848 25.06 -23.30 -7.76
CA ARG A 848 25.36 -24.39 -8.71
C ARG A 848 25.59 -25.75 -8.03
N ARG A 849 25.98 -25.79 -6.75
CA ARG A 849 26.17 -27.04 -6.00
C ARG A 849 24.83 -27.58 -5.49
N VAL A 850 23.93 -26.70 -5.06
CA VAL A 850 22.56 -27.04 -4.65
C VAL A 850 21.79 -27.63 -5.84
N GLU A 851 21.85 -26.99 -7.01
CA GLU A 851 21.20 -27.46 -8.24
C GLU A 851 21.72 -28.84 -8.67
N ARG A 852 23.05 -29.06 -8.65
CA ARG A 852 23.66 -30.38 -8.88
C ARG A 852 23.26 -31.43 -7.83
N GLY A 853 22.93 -31.01 -6.61
CA GLY A 853 22.41 -31.88 -5.55
C GLY A 853 21.01 -32.40 -5.86
N TRP A 854 20.14 -31.52 -6.39
CA TRP A 854 18.82 -31.92 -6.89
C TRP A 854 18.92 -32.90 -8.07
N GLU A 855 19.85 -32.69 -8.99
CA GLU A 855 20.09 -33.62 -10.12
C GLU A 855 20.54 -35.02 -9.66
N ARG A 856 21.37 -35.12 -8.62
CA ARG A 856 21.79 -36.41 -8.05
C ARG A 856 20.66 -37.13 -7.32
N LYS A 857 19.81 -36.40 -6.59
CA LYS A 857 18.61 -36.97 -5.96
C LYS A 857 17.59 -37.45 -7.01
N ARG A 858 17.44 -36.73 -8.13
CA ARG A 858 16.60 -37.17 -9.27
C ARG A 858 17.02 -38.53 -9.79
N ARG A 859 18.33 -38.77 -9.99
CA ARG A 859 18.86 -40.08 -10.40
C ARG A 859 18.51 -41.19 -9.41
N ARG A 860 18.71 -40.94 -8.10
CA ARG A 860 18.36 -41.93 -7.05
C ARG A 860 16.86 -42.20 -6.91
N ARG A 861 16.00 -41.20 -7.12
CA ARG A 861 14.53 -41.38 -7.06
C ARG A 861 14.00 -42.09 -8.30
N GLY A 862 14.62 -41.85 -9.47
CA GLY A 862 14.33 -42.59 -10.70
C GLY A 862 14.80 -44.05 -10.66
N GLU A 863 15.90 -44.35 -9.95
CA GLU A 863 16.36 -45.72 -9.70
C GLU A 863 15.45 -46.48 -8.71
N MET A 864 14.91 -45.83 -7.66
CA MET A 864 13.96 -46.50 -6.73
C MET A 864 12.57 -46.77 -7.34
N LEU A 865 12.08 -45.93 -8.27
CA LEU A 865 10.78 -46.14 -8.93
C LEU A 865 10.84 -47.18 -10.08
N GLY A 866 12.04 -47.60 -10.48
CA GLY A 866 12.25 -48.70 -11.43
C GLY A 866 12.29 -50.08 -10.79
N ASP A 867 12.37 -50.14 -9.46
CA ASP A 867 12.53 -51.38 -8.67
C ASP A 867 11.19 -51.89 -8.08
N GLU A 868 10.12 -51.09 -8.13
CA GLU A 868 8.77 -51.45 -7.64
C GLU A 868 7.83 -51.97 -8.74
N SER A 869 8.30 -52.17 -9.97
CA SER A 869 7.47 -52.69 -11.08
C SER A 869 7.63 -54.18 -11.38
N GLU A 870 8.40 -54.94 -10.58
CA GLU A 870 8.59 -56.39 -10.81
C GLU A 870 7.76 -57.33 -9.92
N ASP A 871 7.06 -56.85 -8.89
CA ASP A 871 6.39 -57.76 -7.94
C ASP A 871 4.91 -57.42 -7.66
N VAL A 872 4.03 -57.52 -8.66
CA VAL A 872 2.60 -57.86 -8.43
C VAL A 872 2.04 -58.66 -9.62
N GLU A 873 2.63 -59.82 -9.90
CA GLU A 873 1.90 -60.94 -10.50
C GLU A 873 1.17 -61.70 -9.38
N GLY A 874 -0.15 -61.64 -9.37
CA GLY A 874 -0.97 -62.50 -8.53
C GLY A 874 -2.30 -61.86 -8.20
N TRP A 875 -3.36 -62.68 -8.16
CA TRP A 875 -4.77 -62.35 -7.93
C TRP A 875 -5.59 -62.11 -9.20
N ARG A 876 -5.81 -63.24 -9.89
CA ARG A 876 -6.90 -63.44 -10.85
C ARG A 876 -7.92 -64.36 -10.18
N GLY A 877 -9.16 -63.89 -10.03
CA GLY A 877 -10.30 -64.65 -9.51
C GLY A 877 -11.62 -64.09 -10.05
N GLU A 878 -12.14 -64.80 -11.05
CA GLU A 878 -13.55 -65.06 -11.40
C GLU A 878 -14.57 -63.89 -11.55
N ALA A 879 -15.04 -63.70 -12.79
CA ALA A 879 -16.46 -63.50 -13.11
C ALA A 879 -16.73 -63.74 -14.62
N GLU A 880 -17.33 -64.91 -14.87
CA GLU A 880 -18.31 -65.33 -15.90
C GLU A 880 -18.49 -64.59 -17.24
N ASP A 881 -18.30 -65.40 -18.30
CA ASP A 881 -19.18 -65.72 -19.43
C ASP A 881 -19.92 -64.63 -20.23
N GLY A 882 -19.56 -64.63 -21.53
CA GLY A 882 -20.32 -64.05 -22.64
C GLY A 882 -19.58 -64.29 -23.96
N GLY A 883 -19.75 -65.48 -24.55
CA GLY A 883 -19.01 -65.93 -25.73
C GLY A 883 -19.48 -65.38 -27.08
N GLY A 884 -18.67 -65.64 -28.12
CA GLY A 884 -19.12 -65.64 -29.52
C GLY A 884 -18.15 -65.09 -30.58
N ASP A 885 -17.21 -65.93 -31.02
CA ASP A 885 -16.60 -66.13 -32.36
C ASP A 885 -16.46 -65.02 -33.42
N GLY A 886 -15.28 -64.98 -34.08
CA GLY A 886 -15.12 -64.52 -35.46
C GLY A 886 -13.75 -63.93 -35.86
N ASP A 887 -12.90 -64.76 -36.46
CA ASP A 887 -11.49 -64.56 -36.86
C ASP A 887 -11.26 -63.68 -38.12
N GLY A 888 -10.16 -62.89 -38.13
CA GLY A 888 -9.10 -63.05 -39.14
C GLY A 888 -8.87 -62.03 -40.29
N LYS A 889 -7.69 -61.34 -40.20
CA LYS A 889 -6.62 -61.18 -41.24
C LYS A 889 -6.81 -60.13 -42.37
N GLU A 890 -5.80 -59.47 -42.99
CA GLU A 890 -4.32 -59.58 -43.04
C GLU A 890 -3.65 -58.47 -43.91
N ARG A 891 -2.33 -58.31 -43.72
CA ARG A 891 -1.22 -58.11 -44.71
C ARG A 891 -0.90 -56.75 -45.41
N ASP A 892 0.25 -56.19 -45.00
CA ASP A 892 1.59 -56.18 -45.67
C ASP A 892 1.97 -55.21 -46.85
N ARG A 893 3.15 -54.56 -46.66
CA ARG A 893 4.23 -54.11 -47.60
C ARG A 893 4.42 -52.65 -48.10
N LYS A 894 5.50 -52.06 -47.56
CA LYS A 894 6.70 -51.36 -48.14
C LYS A 894 6.70 -50.86 -49.59
N ILE A 895 7.36 -49.71 -49.83
CA ILE A 895 8.44 -49.48 -50.82
C ILE A 895 9.32 -48.26 -50.42
N ASN A 896 10.58 -48.31 -50.85
CA ASN A 896 11.80 -47.57 -50.52
C ASN A 896 12.12 -46.56 -51.68
N VAL A 897 12.97 -45.52 -51.59
CA VAL A 897 14.42 -45.53 -51.95
C VAL A 897 14.93 -44.05 -52.09
N ARG A 898 16.16 -43.74 -51.63
CA ARG A 898 17.04 -42.55 -51.89
C ARG A 898 17.99 -42.83 -53.09
N PRO A 899 18.87 -41.95 -53.69
CA PRO A 899 19.59 -40.78 -53.11
C PRO A 899 20.11 -39.65 -54.09
N LEU A 900 20.96 -38.75 -53.54
CA LEU A 900 22.13 -38.02 -54.10
C LEU A 900 22.04 -36.56 -54.66
N GLU A 901 22.89 -35.70 -54.05
CA GLU A 901 23.78 -34.60 -54.51
C GLU A 901 23.38 -33.31 -55.29
N ARG A 902 23.84 -32.17 -54.70
CA ARG A 902 24.41 -30.87 -55.15
C ARG A 902 23.79 -29.89 -56.21
N GLU A 903 23.76 -28.63 -55.75
CA GLU A 903 24.03 -27.30 -56.37
C GLU A 903 22.98 -26.56 -57.25
N GLY A 904 22.71 -25.28 -56.90
CA GLY A 904 22.56 -24.18 -57.87
C GLY A 904 21.30 -23.29 -57.90
N ASP A 905 21.24 -22.28 -57.01
CA ASP A 905 20.93 -20.84 -57.25
C ASP A 905 19.53 -20.24 -57.66
N THR A 906 19.31 -19.05 -57.06
CA THR A 906 18.45 -17.88 -57.39
C THR A 906 16.95 -17.76 -56.99
N GLY A 907 16.65 -16.73 -56.19
CA GLY A 907 15.54 -15.77 -56.44
C GLY A 907 14.35 -15.76 -55.47
N PRO A 908 13.90 -14.60 -54.91
CA PRO A 908 13.16 -14.58 -53.64
C PRO A 908 11.65 -14.29 -53.75
N VAL A 909 10.91 -14.71 -52.73
CA VAL A 909 10.03 -13.90 -51.84
C VAL A 909 8.97 -14.84 -51.24
N ALA A 910 8.98 -15.03 -49.92
CA ALA A 910 7.84 -15.60 -49.21
C ALA A 910 7.73 -15.05 -47.78
N GLY A 911 6.54 -14.55 -47.46
CA GLY A 911 6.09 -14.23 -46.11
C GLY A 911 5.46 -15.44 -45.41
N ARG A 912 5.77 -15.54 -44.12
CA ARG A 912 4.94 -15.94 -42.97
C ARG A 912 3.99 -17.14 -43.13
N SER A 913 4.31 -18.22 -42.41
CA SER A 913 3.74 -18.50 -41.07
C SER A 913 4.35 -19.81 -40.53
N GLY A 914 4.91 -19.79 -39.33
CA GLY A 914 5.47 -20.98 -38.69
C GLY A 914 5.45 -20.87 -37.17
N ILE A 915 4.74 -21.81 -36.54
CA ILE A 915 4.89 -22.20 -35.14
C ILE A 915 5.77 -23.45 -35.18
N TYR A 916 6.95 -23.43 -34.55
CA TYR A 916 7.77 -24.61 -34.30
C TYR A 916 8.47 -24.50 -32.95
N TYR A 917 8.33 -25.57 -32.17
CA TYR A 917 9.26 -25.99 -31.11
C TYR A 917 10.61 -26.37 -31.73
N TYR A 918 11.74 -26.04 -31.07
CA TYR A 918 12.99 -26.80 -31.22
C TYR A 918 13.81 -26.86 -29.91
N PRO A 919 14.58 -27.94 -29.68
CA PRO A 919 15.43 -28.16 -28.52
C PRO A 919 16.91 -27.83 -28.75
N SER A 920 17.66 -27.77 -27.64
CA SER A 920 19.09 -27.99 -27.37
C SER A 920 20.18 -27.82 -28.47
N ASN A 921 21.14 -26.93 -28.14
CA ASN A 921 22.60 -26.96 -28.36
C ASN A 921 23.19 -26.98 -29.79
N SER A 922 23.87 -25.89 -30.19
CA SER A 922 25.35 -25.82 -30.35
C SER A 922 25.85 -24.45 -30.86
N SER A 923 26.79 -23.87 -30.08
CA SER A 923 27.97 -23.04 -30.44
C SER A 923 27.93 -21.77 -31.34
N ILE A 924 28.22 -20.62 -30.66
CA ILE A 924 29.15 -19.50 -31.02
C ILE A 924 28.60 -18.38 -31.95
N PRO A 925 28.92 -17.06 -31.78
CA PRO A 925 29.91 -16.41 -30.90
C PRO A 925 29.33 -15.39 -29.90
N PHE A 926 30.05 -15.21 -28.79
CA PHE A 926 29.88 -14.07 -27.89
C PHE A 926 30.39 -12.79 -28.57
N PRO A 927 29.58 -11.73 -28.72
CA PRO A 927 30.12 -10.38 -28.74
C PRO A 927 30.45 -10.00 -27.28
N SER A 928 31.71 -9.64 -27.09
CA SER A 928 32.29 -9.04 -25.90
C SER A 928 31.38 -7.97 -25.27
N LEU A 929 30.61 -8.35 -24.25
CA LEU A 929 30.03 -7.40 -23.31
C LEU A 929 31.04 -7.21 -22.19
N ALA A 930 31.69 -6.05 -22.24
CA ALA A 930 32.56 -5.54 -21.20
C ALA A 930 31.88 -5.72 -19.83
N LEU A 931 32.46 -6.60 -19.01
CA LEU A 931 32.31 -6.59 -17.57
C LEU A 931 32.83 -5.24 -17.08
N ASN A 932 31.95 -4.23 -17.05
CA ASN A 932 32.26 -2.98 -16.38
C ASN A 932 32.15 -3.22 -14.86
N PRO A 933 33.23 -2.98 -14.10
CA PRO A 933 33.26 -3.21 -12.68
C PRO A 933 32.32 -2.25 -11.93
N ILE A 934 31.89 -2.69 -10.75
CA ILE A 934 31.24 -1.90 -9.70
C ILE A 934 31.98 -0.54 -9.55
N PRO A 935 31.28 0.59 -9.33
CA PRO A 935 31.81 1.93 -9.63
C PRO A 935 33.07 2.27 -8.83
N ARG A 936 34.06 2.84 -9.54
CA ARG A 936 35.29 3.50 -9.04
C ARG A 936 35.09 4.42 -7.83
N PHE A 937 33.87 4.92 -7.62
CA PHE A 937 33.45 5.78 -6.51
C PHE A 937 33.61 5.13 -5.11
N ILE A 938 33.42 3.80 -5.00
CA ILE A 938 33.61 3.08 -3.73
C ILE A 938 35.10 2.99 -3.37
N TYR A 939 35.97 2.84 -4.37
CA TYR A 939 37.42 2.86 -4.16
C TYR A 939 37.95 4.27 -3.87
N GLU A 940 37.38 5.31 -4.48
CA GLU A 940 37.79 6.71 -4.24
C GLU A 940 37.32 7.23 -2.87
N LEU A 941 36.12 6.88 -2.39
CA LEU A 941 35.67 7.23 -1.04
C LEU A 941 36.47 6.48 0.05
N LEU A 942 36.73 5.18 -0.14
CA LEU A 942 37.53 4.39 0.81
C LEU A 942 39.02 4.76 0.78
N MET A 943 39.56 5.26 -0.35
CA MET A 943 40.89 5.85 -0.40
C MET A 943 40.96 7.20 0.30
N LEU A 944 39.90 8.01 0.28
CA LEU A 944 39.82 9.28 1.02
C LEU A 944 39.74 9.06 2.55
N ASP A 945 39.02 8.03 3.01
CA ASP A 945 38.98 7.65 4.44
C ASP A 945 40.29 7.00 4.90
N ALA A 946 40.93 6.18 4.06
CA ALA A 946 42.26 5.63 4.33
C ALA A 946 43.36 6.70 4.30
N LEU A 947 43.23 7.74 3.46
CA LEU A 947 44.13 8.90 3.44
C LEU A 947 43.95 9.80 4.67
N SER A 948 42.74 9.89 5.24
CA SER A 948 42.51 10.59 6.52
C SER A 948 43.19 9.85 7.70
N ALA A 949 43.19 8.51 7.67
CA ALA A 949 43.88 7.66 8.65
C ALA A 949 45.41 7.59 8.45
N LEU A 950 45.92 7.91 7.24
CA LEU A 950 47.35 8.00 6.94
C LEU A 950 47.93 9.41 7.19
N GLY A 951 47.09 10.46 7.21
CA GLY A 951 47.48 11.85 7.46
C GLY A 951 48.01 12.14 8.86
N THR A 952 47.77 11.26 9.84
CA THR A 952 48.27 11.39 11.22
C THR A 952 49.70 10.86 11.42
N LYS A 953 50.34 10.28 10.39
CA LYS A 953 51.74 9.82 10.48
C LYS A 953 52.79 10.77 9.89
N TYR A 954 52.41 11.95 9.38
CA TYR A 954 53.35 12.97 8.86
C TYR A 954 53.28 14.34 9.56
N ALA A 955 52.62 14.42 10.71
CA ALA A 955 52.65 15.61 11.58
C ALA A 955 53.49 15.43 12.87
N ALA A 956 54.23 14.31 12.96
CA ALA A 956 55.24 14.06 13.99
C ALA A 956 56.61 13.85 13.34
N ARG A 957 57.05 14.87 12.58
CA ARG A 957 58.45 15.20 12.35
C ARG A 957 58.59 16.70 12.15
#